data_AF-A0A5D0WIV4-F1
#
_entry.id   AF-A0A5D0WIV4-F1
#
_cell.length_a   1.000
_cell.length_b   1.000
_cell.length_c   1.000
_cell.angle_alpha   90.00
_cell.angle_beta   90.00
_cell.angle_gamma   90.00
#
_symmetry.space_group_name_H-M   'P 1'
#
loop_
_entity.id
_entity.type
_entity.pdbx_description
1 polymer ?
#
loop_
_entity_poly.entity_id
_entity_poly.type
_entity_poly.pdbx_seq_one_letter_code
_entity_poly.pdbx_strand_id
1 'polypeptide(L)'
;MIGAISSYLTRDSLLAEMRENGFSSSQRFVSRIEDNTEAVKTMNEMLEAQIRSVGNIIFANRDRVNDEYLTQLSQQTGINPIYLYNPAGTIFTAAYGEYLGWTVPADHPIHEFMVSGAPELMEEIRADSETGNLFKYGYVRSNTGEFVQAGVSADRVLELTEKFGYQALIDELVADENIVYASFIDKDLVGVADSNKDNIGKSYQDDEVIKKVALDGEMIAQELFNETENANVYNVVYPVVINGELQGALNIGYSMASVQAAITKNILLIALAGLFVFLVLGFILYKLSTSITKPIASVNHMIKEMGKGHLGIRLNLESEDEIGEMAMAMDEFADDLQNVVIGTMNQISAGDVSADLEEKDDLDEITPALKQTIKTIRDLIVEATRLSQAAVAGKLETRGNAEAFAGGFRDIVKGVNATLDAVVGPLNIAAEYVNRIGQGEIPEKINKAYQGDFDKLKQSINACIEGLGALQEGNRILGLMSQNDLSQKIENQYLGIYGEIGNGINAVHDQLVRIVAIANHIEAGELSDLQQLKAIGKRSDEDTLIPSLIGMMENIVLLVAETQKMAVTAVKGDLSFRGDQTKFNGEYEKVIAGFNQTLDAVIHPINEASETLKELAAGNLNTQMSGDYQGDHAIIKEAMNQTIANLKRYVDEIAITLAEMSRGNLDQEITSTYSGDFLVIKEALNGISASLSSTMSDIDVAAAQVEIGARQISDGGQALAQGTTEQASSIQELTASIEEVAGETKQNASRANEANELAVRVRKNAEVGNGQMSKMISAMGDIDESSNNISKIIKVIDDIAFQTNILALNAAVEAARAGQHGKGFAVVAEEVRTLAARSAEAAKETTGLIEGSMERVEVGTRIADETAESLREILNEIEKVTGLVGNIAQASNDQASEIAQITQGIEQVSQVVQTNSATAEESAAASEELTGQAEMLKAMVGAFKLKEQSQRPKERTTGINNSTKVESNQPQIILDAMEMDKY
;
A
#
# COMPACT_ATOMS: atom_id res chain seq x y z
N MET A 1 18.77 7.65 -40.11
CA MET A 1 18.25 6.32 -39.76
C MET A 1 17.01 6.44 -38.88
N ILE A 2 17.15 6.76 -37.57
CA ILE A 2 16.01 6.87 -36.62
C ILE A 2 14.82 7.65 -37.20
N GLY A 3 15.05 8.80 -37.83
CA GLY A 3 13.97 9.58 -38.44
C GLY A 3 13.23 8.93 -39.62
N ALA A 4 13.94 8.16 -40.46
CA ALA A 4 13.30 7.42 -41.55
C ALA A 4 12.50 6.22 -41.01
N ILE A 5 13.02 5.58 -39.95
CA ILE A 5 12.30 4.53 -39.20
C ILE A 5 11.06 5.13 -38.53
N SER A 6 11.17 6.30 -37.89
CA SER A 6 10.04 7.01 -37.28
C SER A 6 8.97 7.38 -38.31
N SER A 7 9.34 7.97 -39.45
CA SER A 7 8.36 8.30 -40.50
C SER A 7 7.73 7.06 -41.15
N TYR A 8 8.45 5.94 -41.21
CA TYR A 8 7.89 4.65 -41.64
C TYR A 8 6.89 4.13 -40.60
N LEU A 9 7.30 4.03 -39.33
CA LEU A 9 6.48 3.56 -38.22
C LEU A 9 5.23 4.41 -38.01
N THR A 10 5.28 5.74 -38.17
CA THR A 10 4.09 6.59 -38.12
C THR A 10 3.10 6.22 -39.25
N ARG A 11 3.56 5.95 -40.47
CA ARG A 11 2.68 5.49 -41.56
C ARG A 11 2.11 4.09 -41.29
N ASP A 12 2.96 3.16 -40.87
CA ASP A 12 2.57 1.78 -40.55
C ASP A 12 1.52 1.75 -39.43
N SER A 13 1.73 2.54 -38.36
CA SER A 13 0.82 2.66 -37.22
C SER A 13 -0.52 3.26 -37.62
N LEU A 14 -0.54 4.35 -38.40
CA LEU A 14 -1.79 5.00 -38.84
C LEU A 14 -2.59 4.11 -39.81
N LEU A 15 -1.93 3.29 -40.64
CA LEU A 15 -2.60 2.31 -41.50
C LEU A 15 -3.10 1.09 -40.72
N ALA A 16 -2.40 0.68 -39.65
CA ALA A 16 -2.88 -0.35 -38.74
C ALA A 16 -4.11 0.15 -37.95
N GLU A 17 -4.05 1.36 -37.40
CA GLU A 17 -5.16 2.03 -36.70
C GLU A 17 -6.41 2.16 -37.58
N MET A 18 -6.28 2.63 -38.82
CA MET A 18 -7.42 2.69 -39.76
C MET A 18 -7.96 1.31 -40.17
N ARG A 19 -7.13 0.27 -40.14
CA ARG A 19 -7.58 -1.12 -40.33
C ARG A 19 -8.37 -1.63 -39.13
N GLU A 20 -7.88 -1.37 -37.92
CA GLU A 20 -8.54 -1.79 -36.67
C GLU A 20 -9.87 -1.06 -36.47
N ASN A 21 -9.89 0.26 -36.65
CA ASN A 21 -11.10 1.08 -36.64
C ASN A 21 -12.11 0.60 -37.71
N GLY A 22 -11.63 0.29 -38.92
CA GLY A 22 -12.47 -0.23 -40.00
C GLY A 22 -13.08 -1.61 -39.71
N PHE A 23 -12.31 -2.52 -39.11
CA PHE A 23 -12.82 -3.81 -38.64
C PHE A 23 -13.77 -3.67 -37.44
N SER A 24 -13.47 -2.79 -36.48
CA SER A 24 -14.33 -2.49 -35.32
C SER A 24 -15.69 -1.92 -35.75
N SER A 25 -15.71 -0.90 -36.62
CA SER A 25 -16.97 -0.37 -37.17
C SER A 25 -17.73 -1.40 -38.01
N SER A 26 -17.03 -2.27 -38.74
CA SER A 26 -17.67 -3.40 -39.45
C SER A 26 -18.28 -4.43 -38.48
N GLN A 27 -17.59 -4.75 -37.38
CA GLN A 27 -18.11 -5.63 -36.33
C GLN A 27 -19.32 -5.03 -35.62
N ARG A 28 -19.30 -3.73 -35.31
CA ARG A 28 -20.46 -3.00 -34.75
C ARG A 28 -21.66 -3.04 -35.71
N PHE A 29 -21.43 -2.90 -37.01
CA PHE A 29 -22.47 -3.04 -38.04
C PHE A 29 -23.04 -4.48 -38.10
N VAL A 30 -22.18 -5.51 -38.10
CA VAL A 30 -22.61 -6.92 -38.11
C VAL A 30 -23.36 -7.29 -36.83
N SER A 31 -22.85 -6.95 -35.64
CA SER A 31 -23.54 -7.16 -34.37
C SER A 31 -24.94 -6.54 -34.40
N ARG A 32 -25.05 -5.30 -34.87
CA ARG A 32 -26.33 -4.57 -34.93
C ARG A 32 -27.30 -5.14 -35.96
N ILE A 33 -26.82 -5.85 -36.98
CA ILE A 33 -27.65 -6.69 -37.86
C ILE A 33 -28.16 -7.94 -37.11
N GLU A 34 -27.30 -8.62 -36.34
CA GLU A 34 -27.71 -9.79 -35.54
C GLU A 34 -28.73 -9.38 -34.46
N ASP A 35 -28.45 -8.30 -33.71
CA ASP A 35 -29.34 -7.69 -32.71
C ASP A 35 -30.72 -7.33 -33.31
N ASN A 36 -30.73 -6.66 -34.46
CA ASN A 36 -31.96 -6.32 -35.19
C ASN A 36 -32.74 -7.56 -35.62
N THR A 37 -32.03 -8.60 -36.10
CA THR A 37 -32.63 -9.86 -36.56
C THR A 37 -33.25 -10.64 -35.40
N GLU A 38 -32.56 -10.72 -34.25
CA GLU A 38 -33.10 -11.34 -33.04
C GLU A 38 -34.28 -10.52 -32.47
N ALA A 39 -34.21 -9.19 -32.46
CA ALA A 39 -35.33 -8.34 -32.02
C ALA A 39 -36.61 -8.56 -32.84
N VAL A 40 -36.51 -8.66 -34.17
CA VAL A 40 -37.65 -8.97 -35.05
C VAL A 40 -38.22 -10.37 -34.76
N LYS A 41 -37.33 -11.36 -34.55
CA LYS A 41 -37.73 -12.72 -34.15
C LYS A 41 -38.45 -12.73 -32.78
N THR A 42 -37.91 -12.08 -31.76
CA THR A 42 -38.54 -12.00 -30.43
C THR A 42 -39.90 -11.30 -30.48
N MET A 43 -40.06 -10.24 -31.30
CA MET A 43 -41.38 -9.64 -31.53
C MET A 43 -42.37 -10.64 -32.16
N ASN A 44 -41.92 -11.44 -33.13
CA ASN A 44 -42.75 -12.46 -33.79
C ASN A 44 -43.18 -13.59 -32.82
N GLU A 45 -42.33 -13.94 -31.85
CA GLU A 45 -42.62 -14.89 -30.76
C GLU A 45 -43.57 -14.27 -29.70
N MET A 46 -43.42 -12.97 -29.38
CA MET A 46 -44.31 -12.26 -28.45
C MET A 46 -45.75 -12.18 -28.96
N LEU A 47 -45.96 -11.98 -30.27
CA LEU A 47 -47.30 -12.02 -30.87
C LEU A 47 -47.98 -13.38 -30.67
N GLU A 48 -47.24 -14.48 -30.83
CA GLU A 48 -47.78 -15.82 -30.55
C GLU A 48 -48.13 -16.01 -29.08
N ALA A 49 -47.27 -15.54 -28.16
CA ALA A 49 -47.53 -15.63 -26.72
C ALA A 49 -48.81 -14.88 -26.33
N GLN A 50 -49.11 -13.74 -26.97
CA GLN A 50 -50.35 -13.00 -26.80
C GLN A 50 -51.58 -13.80 -27.31
N ILE A 51 -51.50 -14.38 -28.51
CA ILE A 51 -52.56 -15.22 -29.11
C ILE A 51 -52.86 -16.44 -28.22
N ARG A 52 -51.81 -17.15 -27.77
CA ARG A 52 -51.90 -18.28 -26.84
C ARG A 52 -52.54 -17.86 -25.51
N SER A 53 -52.18 -16.69 -24.98
CA SER A 53 -52.74 -16.14 -23.75
C SER A 53 -54.25 -15.91 -23.86
N VAL A 54 -54.72 -15.25 -24.92
CA VAL A 54 -56.17 -15.01 -25.13
C VAL A 54 -56.95 -16.31 -25.32
N GLY A 55 -56.44 -17.27 -26.09
CA GLY A 55 -57.07 -18.59 -26.21
C GLY A 55 -57.23 -19.30 -24.86
N ASN A 56 -56.17 -19.28 -24.03
CA ASN A 56 -56.21 -19.84 -22.67
C ASN A 56 -57.17 -19.09 -21.73
N ILE A 57 -57.22 -17.76 -21.78
CA ILE A 57 -58.14 -16.93 -20.98
C ILE A 57 -59.60 -17.28 -21.31
N ILE A 58 -59.93 -17.45 -22.59
CA ILE A 58 -61.28 -17.81 -23.04
C ILE A 58 -61.69 -19.18 -22.51
N PHE A 59 -60.84 -20.20 -22.62
CA PHE A 59 -61.17 -21.54 -22.08
C PHE A 59 -61.16 -21.59 -20.55
N ALA A 60 -60.31 -20.84 -19.87
CA ALA A 60 -60.33 -20.73 -18.41
C ALA A 60 -61.62 -20.08 -17.85
N ASN A 61 -62.30 -19.25 -18.66
CA ASN A 61 -63.53 -18.54 -18.29
C ASN A 61 -64.77 -19.07 -19.03
N ARG A 62 -64.72 -20.30 -19.60
CA ARG A 62 -65.68 -20.81 -20.60
C ARG A 62 -67.17 -20.62 -20.26
N ASP A 63 -67.56 -20.74 -18.99
CA ASP A 63 -68.94 -20.55 -18.49
C ASP A 63 -69.47 -19.10 -18.61
N ARG A 64 -68.58 -18.13 -18.81
CA ARG A 64 -68.87 -16.70 -18.93
C ARG A 64 -68.64 -16.13 -20.33
N VAL A 65 -68.16 -16.96 -21.27
CA VAL A 65 -67.85 -16.54 -22.64
C VAL A 65 -69.13 -16.37 -23.45
N ASN A 66 -69.37 -15.13 -23.88
CA ASN A 66 -70.37 -14.71 -24.85
C ASN A 66 -69.79 -13.59 -25.73
N ASP A 67 -70.54 -13.08 -26.70
CA ASP A 67 -70.04 -12.08 -27.66
C ASP A 67 -69.62 -10.77 -26.96
N GLU A 68 -70.34 -10.37 -25.91
CA GLU A 68 -69.99 -9.21 -25.08
C GLU A 68 -68.65 -9.40 -24.34
N TYR A 69 -68.42 -10.58 -23.78
CA TYR A 69 -67.16 -10.94 -23.11
C TYR A 69 -65.98 -10.99 -24.09
N LEU A 70 -66.15 -11.57 -25.29
CA LEU A 70 -65.10 -11.56 -26.32
C LEU A 70 -64.82 -10.14 -26.83
N THR A 71 -65.85 -9.30 -26.94
CA THR A 71 -65.70 -7.88 -27.29
C THR A 71 -64.92 -7.10 -26.23
N GLN A 72 -65.26 -7.29 -24.95
CA GLN A 72 -64.52 -6.68 -23.83
C GLN A 72 -63.07 -7.19 -23.75
N LEU A 73 -62.84 -8.48 -23.99
CA LEU A 73 -61.50 -9.08 -24.01
C LEU A 73 -60.66 -8.54 -25.17
N SER A 74 -61.24 -8.39 -26.36
CA SER A 74 -60.59 -7.73 -27.51
C SER A 74 -60.17 -6.30 -27.16
N GLN A 75 -61.07 -5.49 -26.61
CA GLN A 75 -60.78 -4.11 -26.20
C GLN A 75 -59.71 -4.00 -25.10
N GLN A 76 -59.62 -4.98 -24.21
CA GLN A 76 -58.62 -5.01 -23.13
C GLN A 76 -57.24 -5.51 -23.56
N THR A 77 -57.17 -6.31 -24.64
CA THR A 77 -55.92 -6.98 -25.07
C THR A 77 -55.36 -6.44 -26.38
N GLY A 78 -56.13 -5.68 -27.16
CA GLY A 78 -55.76 -5.22 -28.50
C GLY A 78 -55.85 -6.33 -29.57
N ILE A 79 -56.28 -7.54 -29.20
CA ILE A 79 -56.39 -8.69 -30.09
C ILE A 79 -57.74 -8.65 -30.80
N ASN A 80 -57.73 -8.62 -32.12
CA ASN A 80 -58.90 -8.66 -32.98
C ASN A 80 -58.49 -9.19 -34.38
N PRO A 81 -59.25 -10.08 -35.02
CA PRO A 81 -60.49 -10.71 -34.56
C PRO A 81 -60.29 -11.73 -33.43
N ILE A 82 -61.38 -12.08 -32.75
CA ILE A 82 -61.45 -13.22 -31.83
C ILE A 82 -62.74 -14.01 -32.12
N TYR A 83 -62.61 -15.26 -32.58
CA TYR A 83 -63.72 -16.14 -32.93
C TYR A 83 -63.65 -17.47 -32.19
N LEU A 84 -64.78 -17.98 -31.72
CA LEU A 84 -64.91 -19.27 -31.04
C LEU A 84 -65.72 -20.26 -31.89
N TYR A 85 -65.05 -21.35 -32.26
CA TYR A 85 -65.55 -22.39 -33.16
C TYR A 85 -65.95 -23.65 -32.40
N ASN A 86 -67.05 -24.27 -32.82
CA ASN A 86 -67.45 -25.59 -32.35
C ASN A 86 -66.61 -26.71 -33.03
N PRO A 87 -66.67 -27.97 -32.57
CA PRO A 87 -65.92 -29.08 -33.17
C PRO A 87 -66.24 -29.39 -34.65
N ALA A 88 -67.29 -28.79 -35.22
CA ALA A 88 -67.66 -28.91 -36.63
C ALA A 88 -67.13 -27.73 -37.49
N GLY A 89 -66.42 -26.78 -36.89
CA GLY A 89 -65.85 -25.62 -37.60
C GLY A 89 -66.83 -24.46 -37.82
N THR A 90 -67.94 -24.39 -37.08
CA THR A 90 -68.87 -23.24 -37.13
C THR A 90 -68.58 -22.25 -36.00
N ILE A 91 -68.47 -20.96 -36.31
CA ILE A 91 -68.38 -19.87 -35.33
C ILE A 91 -69.71 -19.77 -34.57
N PHE A 92 -69.67 -19.83 -33.24
CA PHE A 92 -70.86 -19.69 -32.39
C PHE A 92 -70.75 -18.60 -31.32
N THR A 93 -69.58 -17.96 -31.19
CA THR A 93 -69.38 -16.75 -30.37
C THR A 93 -68.23 -15.94 -31.00
N ALA A 94 -68.36 -14.62 -31.07
CA ALA A 94 -67.40 -13.74 -31.73
C ALA A 94 -67.27 -12.39 -31.02
N ALA A 95 -66.06 -11.81 -31.02
CA ALA A 95 -65.92 -10.39 -30.73
C ALA A 95 -66.71 -9.57 -31.79
N TYR A 96 -67.37 -8.50 -31.34
CA TYR A 96 -68.23 -7.63 -32.15
C TYR A 96 -69.42 -8.33 -32.87
N GLY A 97 -69.63 -9.64 -32.66
CA GLY A 97 -70.69 -10.44 -33.30
C GLY A 97 -70.42 -10.79 -34.76
N GLU A 98 -69.19 -10.64 -35.23
CA GLU A 98 -68.81 -10.86 -36.63
C GLU A 98 -68.83 -12.36 -37.00
N TYR A 99 -69.19 -12.66 -38.26
CA TYR A 99 -69.22 -14.01 -38.85
C TYR A 99 -69.95 -15.12 -38.06
N LEU A 100 -70.83 -14.79 -37.10
CA LEU A 100 -71.62 -15.77 -36.36
C LEU A 100 -72.41 -16.72 -37.30
N GLY A 101 -72.20 -18.03 -37.15
CA GLY A 101 -72.78 -19.07 -38.00
C GLY A 101 -71.98 -19.40 -39.27
N TRP A 102 -70.91 -18.67 -39.59
CA TRP A 102 -69.98 -19.04 -40.66
C TRP A 102 -69.28 -20.36 -40.32
N THR A 103 -69.03 -21.20 -41.33
CA THR A 103 -68.43 -22.53 -41.17
C THR A 103 -67.25 -22.69 -42.12
N VAL A 104 -66.12 -23.18 -41.57
CA VAL A 104 -64.81 -23.28 -42.24
C VAL A 104 -64.88 -24.08 -43.56
N PRO A 105 -64.56 -23.46 -44.72
CA PRO A 105 -64.37 -24.14 -46.00
C PRO A 105 -63.17 -25.11 -45.98
N ALA A 106 -63.18 -26.12 -46.84
CA ALA A 106 -62.12 -27.14 -46.91
C ALA A 106 -60.78 -26.63 -47.47
N ASP A 107 -60.81 -25.47 -48.12
CA ASP A 107 -59.69 -24.74 -48.73
C ASP A 107 -59.19 -23.57 -47.86
N HIS A 108 -59.77 -23.37 -46.67
CA HIS A 108 -59.37 -22.31 -45.74
C HIS A 108 -58.29 -22.79 -44.76
N PRO A 109 -57.28 -21.97 -44.38
CA PRO A 109 -56.18 -22.38 -43.48
C PRO A 109 -56.61 -23.06 -42.17
N ILE A 110 -57.70 -22.59 -41.56
CA ILE A 110 -58.33 -23.20 -40.38
C ILE A 110 -58.64 -24.70 -40.55
N HIS A 111 -58.90 -25.16 -41.78
CA HIS A 111 -59.20 -26.57 -42.05
C HIS A 111 -58.03 -27.51 -41.73
N GLU A 112 -56.79 -27.08 -41.99
CA GLU A 112 -55.59 -27.84 -41.60
C GLU A 112 -55.48 -27.95 -40.08
N PHE A 113 -55.76 -26.87 -39.35
CA PHE A 113 -55.85 -26.92 -37.89
C PHE A 113 -56.97 -27.87 -37.42
N MET A 114 -58.17 -27.78 -38.02
CA MET A 114 -59.29 -28.65 -37.66
C MET A 114 -58.96 -30.14 -37.81
N VAL A 115 -58.32 -30.53 -38.92
CA VAL A 115 -58.05 -31.93 -39.27
C VAL A 115 -56.79 -32.49 -38.60
N SER A 116 -55.75 -31.68 -38.39
CA SER A 116 -54.48 -32.12 -37.76
C SER A 116 -54.63 -32.57 -36.31
N GLY A 117 -55.66 -32.09 -35.59
CA GLY A 117 -55.87 -32.38 -34.18
C GLY A 117 -54.86 -31.72 -33.23
N ALA A 118 -54.01 -30.81 -33.73
CA ALA A 118 -53.02 -30.10 -32.93
C ALA A 118 -53.67 -29.28 -31.79
N PRO A 119 -53.00 -29.09 -30.64
CA PRO A 119 -53.52 -28.26 -29.55
C PRO A 119 -53.50 -26.77 -29.89
N GLU A 120 -52.54 -26.34 -30.71
CA GLU A 120 -52.39 -24.97 -31.21
C GLU A 120 -51.79 -24.98 -32.62
N LEU A 121 -51.94 -23.88 -33.35
CA LEU A 121 -51.25 -23.58 -34.62
C LEU A 121 -51.11 -22.07 -34.73
N MET A 122 -49.97 -21.58 -35.20
CA MET A 122 -49.74 -20.17 -35.50
C MET A 122 -49.53 -20.04 -37.01
N GLU A 123 -50.12 -19.02 -37.63
CA GLU A 123 -49.86 -18.69 -39.04
C GLU A 123 -48.68 -17.72 -39.14
N GLU A 124 -48.03 -17.70 -40.30
CA GLU A 124 -47.14 -16.61 -40.66
C GLU A 124 -47.90 -15.28 -40.78
N ILE A 125 -47.19 -14.16 -40.64
CA ILE A 125 -47.76 -12.82 -40.86
C ILE A 125 -48.24 -12.72 -42.31
N ARG A 126 -49.52 -12.42 -42.49
CA ARG A 126 -50.13 -12.23 -43.82
C ARG A 126 -51.17 -11.13 -43.82
N ALA A 127 -51.56 -10.70 -45.02
CA ALA A 127 -52.72 -9.83 -45.16
C ALA A 127 -54.00 -10.55 -44.72
N ASP A 128 -54.87 -9.81 -44.03
CA ASP A 128 -56.27 -10.16 -43.87
C ASP A 128 -57.00 -10.13 -45.22
N SER A 129 -57.97 -11.02 -45.40
CA SER A 129 -58.65 -11.25 -46.67
C SER A 129 -59.70 -10.19 -47.06
N GLU A 130 -60.13 -9.33 -46.13
CA GLU A 130 -61.10 -8.26 -46.41
C GLU A 130 -60.52 -6.85 -46.25
N THR A 131 -59.65 -6.64 -45.26
CA THR A 131 -59.06 -5.32 -44.94
C THR A 131 -57.70 -5.08 -45.57
N GLY A 132 -56.95 -6.14 -45.91
CA GLY A 132 -55.59 -6.03 -46.46
C GLY A 132 -54.49 -5.65 -45.45
N ASN A 133 -54.84 -5.30 -44.20
CA ASN A 133 -53.90 -5.04 -43.11
C ASN A 133 -53.16 -6.33 -42.73
N LEU A 134 -51.96 -6.22 -42.17
CA LEU A 134 -51.16 -7.39 -41.80
C LEU A 134 -51.54 -7.90 -40.42
N PHE A 135 -51.85 -9.19 -40.33
CA PHE A 135 -52.16 -9.89 -39.09
C PHE A 135 -51.30 -11.14 -38.94
N LYS A 136 -50.91 -11.43 -37.70
CA LYS A 136 -50.55 -12.79 -37.29
C LYS A 136 -51.79 -13.44 -36.67
N TYR A 137 -52.22 -14.56 -37.23
CA TYR A 137 -53.31 -15.36 -36.68
C TYR A 137 -52.77 -16.57 -35.92
N GLY A 138 -53.53 -17.06 -34.96
CA GLY A 138 -53.31 -18.38 -34.42
C GLY A 138 -54.52 -18.96 -33.73
N TYR A 139 -54.40 -20.24 -33.44
CA TYR A 139 -55.48 -21.13 -33.07
C TYR A 139 -55.13 -21.89 -31.80
N VAL A 140 -56.10 -22.05 -30.90
CA VAL A 140 -55.94 -22.78 -29.63
C VAL A 140 -57.16 -23.67 -29.42
N ARG A 141 -56.96 -24.95 -29.12
CA ARG A 141 -58.02 -25.96 -28.95
C ARG A 141 -58.23 -26.32 -27.48
N SER A 142 -59.49 -26.54 -27.10
CA SER A 142 -59.88 -27.06 -25.80
C SER A 142 -59.92 -28.59 -25.75
N ASN A 143 -59.94 -29.13 -24.52
CA ASN A 143 -60.22 -30.55 -24.26
C ASN A 143 -61.63 -31.02 -24.68
N THR A 144 -62.54 -30.10 -25.04
CA THR A 144 -63.88 -30.42 -25.58
C THR A 144 -63.93 -30.44 -27.10
N GLY A 145 -62.83 -30.09 -27.78
CA GLY A 145 -62.74 -30.00 -29.25
C GLY A 145 -63.20 -28.68 -29.85
N GLU A 146 -63.69 -27.75 -29.02
CA GLU A 146 -63.89 -26.34 -29.41
C GLU A 146 -62.51 -25.68 -29.65
N PHE A 147 -62.45 -24.65 -30.49
CA PHE A 147 -61.21 -23.90 -30.70
C PHE A 147 -61.43 -22.39 -30.86
N VAL A 148 -60.47 -21.60 -30.40
CA VAL A 148 -60.39 -20.15 -30.60
C VAL A 148 -59.51 -19.87 -31.81
N GLN A 149 -59.91 -18.91 -32.64
CA GLN A 149 -59.00 -18.11 -33.47
C GLN A 149 -58.80 -16.75 -32.80
N ALA A 150 -57.58 -16.26 -32.79
CA ALA A 150 -57.25 -14.89 -32.44
C ALA A 150 -56.25 -14.29 -33.44
N GLY A 151 -56.41 -13.01 -33.77
CA GLY A 151 -55.51 -12.26 -34.64
C GLY A 151 -54.93 -11.02 -33.93
N VAL A 152 -53.67 -10.69 -34.24
CA VAL A 152 -53.01 -9.46 -33.77
C VAL A 152 -52.41 -8.73 -34.97
N SER A 153 -52.60 -7.42 -35.04
CA SER A 153 -51.98 -6.58 -36.08
C SER A 153 -50.45 -6.70 -36.00
N ALA A 154 -49.85 -6.94 -37.15
CA ALA A 154 -48.41 -7.07 -37.36
C ALA A 154 -47.81 -5.86 -38.09
N ASP A 155 -48.62 -4.83 -38.40
CA ASP A 155 -48.21 -3.65 -39.16
C ASP A 155 -47.00 -2.94 -38.50
N ARG A 156 -46.97 -2.91 -37.16
CA ARG A 156 -45.83 -2.36 -36.38
C ARG A 156 -44.57 -3.23 -36.44
N VAL A 157 -44.70 -4.54 -36.67
CA VAL A 157 -43.54 -5.43 -36.87
C VAL A 157 -42.96 -5.23 -38.27
N LEU A 158 -43.79 -4.98 -39.29
CA LEU A 158 -43.29 -4.59 -40.62
C LEU A 158 -42.54 -3.24 -40.57
N GLU A 159 -43.14 -2.20 -39.98
CA GLU A 159 -42.51 -0.87 -39.86
C GLU A 159 -41.12 -0.94 -39.18
N LEU A 160 -41.00 -1.78 -38.15
CA LEU A 160 -39.71 -2.03 -37.48
C LEU A 160 -38.76 -2.87 -38.34
N THR A 161 -39.25 -3.87 -39.08
CA THR A 161 -38.44 -4.67 -40.01
C THR A 161 -37.86 -3.81 -41.14
N GLU A 162 -38.63 -2.87 -41.68
CA GLU A 162 -38.15 -1.89 -42.67
C GLU A 162 -37.12 -0.94 -42.05
N LYS A 163 -37.41 -0.41 -40.85
CA LYS A 163 -36.49 0.49 -40.11
C LYS A 163 -35.16 -0.19 -39.72
N PHE A 164 -35.16 -1.50 -39.52
CA PHE A 164 -34.00 -2.29 -39.12
C PHE A 164 -33.27 -2.97 -40.29
N GLY A 165 -33.74 -2.77 -41.53
CA GLY A 165 -33.14 -3.34 -42.74
C GLY A 165 -31.79 -2.70 -43.13
N TYR A 166 -31.02 -3.44 -43.94
CA TYR A 166 -29.62 -3.10 -44.28
C TYR A 166 -29.40 -1.67 -44.79
N GLN A 167 -30.32 -1.09 -45.55
CA GLN A 167 -30.18 0.29 -46.06
C GLN A 167 -30.21 1.34 -44.95
N ALA A 168 -31.01 1.15 -43.90
CA ALA A 168 -31.05 2.10 -42.78
C ALA A 168 -29.72 2.11 -42.01
N LEU A 169 -29.07 0.95 -41.89
CA LEU A 169 -27.75 0.83 -41.26
C LEU A 169 -26.62 1.37 -42.15
N ILE A 170 -26.72 1.25 -43.49
CA ILE A 170 -25.76 1.86 -44.42
C ILE A 170 -25.93 3.39 -44.46
N ASP A 171 -27.17 3.90 -44.46
CA ASP A 171 -27.45 5.34 -44.35
C ASP A 171 -26.93 5.92 -43.02
N GLU A 172 -26.94 5.15 -41.91
CA GLU A 172 -26.32 5.52 -40.63
C GLU A 172 -24.78 5.46 -40.67
N LEU A 173 -24.20 4.45 -41.33
CA LEU A 173 -22.75 4.24 -41.38
C LEU A 173 -22.00 5.32 -42.18
N VAL A 174 -22.65 5.94 -43.19
CA VAL A 174 -22.05 7.03 -43.99
C VAL A 174 -22.44 8.43 -43.45
N ALA A 175 -22.92 8.50 -42.21
CA ALA A 175 -23.02 9.76 -41.46
C ALA A 175 -21.66 10.20 -40.84
N ASP A 176 -20.65 9.30 -40.80
CA ASP A 176 -19.28 9.62 -40.38
C ASP A 176 -18.52 10.31 -41.52
N GLU A 177 -18.05 11.54 -41.30
CA GLU A 177 -17.24 12.32 -42.28
C GLU A 177 -15.95 11.62 -42.72
N ASN A 178 -15.47 10.62 -41.95
CA ASN A 178 -14.31 9.81 -42.31
C ASN A 178 -14.64 8.70 -43.32
N ILE A 179 -15.92 8.34 -43.51
CA ILE A 179 -16.38 7.29 -44.41
C ILE A 179 -16.86 7.92 -45.73
N VAL A 180 -16.12 7.62 -46.81
CA VAL A 180 -16.36 8.15 -48.17
C VAL A 180 -17.46 7.37 -48.89
N TYR A 181 -17.68 6.11 -48.53
CA TYR A 181 -18.80 5.27 -48.99
C TYR A 181 -18.92 4.03 -48.11
N ALA A 182 -20.12 3.44 -48.10
CA ALA A 182 -20.34 2.07 -47.61
C ALA A 182 -21.36 1.32 -48.48
N SER A 183 -21.15 0.01 -48.62
CA SER A 183 -22.00 -0.91 -49.38
C SER A 183 -22.10 -2.26 -48.65
N PHE A 184 -23.30 -2.84 -48.58
CA PHE A 184 -23.51 -4.23 -48.21
C PHE A 184 -23.86 -5.04 -49.47
N ILE A 185 -23.03 -6.04 -49.77
CA ILE A 185 -23.12 -6.93 -50.92
C ILE A 185 -23.44 -8.34 -50.43
N ASP A 186 -24.40 -9.02 -51.04
CA ASP A 186 -24.75 -10.41 -50.69
C ASP A 186 -23.81 -11.47 -51.32
N LYS A 187 -24.04 -12.73 -50.95
CA LYS A 187 -23.38 -13.92 -51.51
C LYS A 187 -23.66 -14.18 -52.99
N ASP A 188 -24.67 -13.57 -53.60
CA ASP A 188 -24.90 -13.63 -55.06
C ASP A 188 -24.09 -12.53 -55.80
N LEU A 189 -23.31 -11.75 -55.03
CA LEU A 189 -22.51 -10.60 -55.43
C LEU A 189 -23.36 -9.47 -56.01
N VAL A 190 -24.46 -9.15 -55.31
CA VAL A 190 -25.36 -8.04 -55.62
C VAL A 190 -25.38 -7.05 -54.45
N GLY A 191 -25.33 -5.74 -54.74
CA GLY A 191 -25.48 -4.70 -53.74
C GLY A 191 -26.91 -4.68 -53.17
N VAL A 192 -27.09 -5.10 -51.93
CA VAL A 192 -28.39 -5.14 -51.24
C VAL A 192 -28.70 -3.81 -50.56
N ALA A 193 -27.67 -3.10 -50.09
CA ALA A 193 -27.76 -1.74 -49.58
C ALA A 193 -26.49 -0.97 -49.94
N ASP A 194 -26.61 0.31 -50.29
CA ASP A 194 -25.48 1.13 -50.73
C ASP A 194 -25.73 2.61 -50.42
N SER A 195 -24.67 3.29 -49.96
CA SER A 195 -24.68 4.73 -49.68
C SER A 195 -25.05 5.59 -50.89
N ASN A 196 -24.71 5.14 -52.11
CA ASN A 196 -25.29 5.64 -53.35
C ASN A 196 -26.37 4.67 -53.85
N LYS A 197 -27.62 5.08 -53.77
CA LYS A 197 -28.79 4.22 -54.00
C LYS A 197 -28.94 3.73 -55.46
N ASP A 198 -28.21 4.34 -56.41
CA ASP A 198 -28.09 3.83 -57.79
C ASP A 198 -27.23 2.55 -57.91
N ASN A 199 -26.46 2.19 -56.87
CA ASN A 199 -25.71 0.93 -56.79
C ASN A 199 -26.55 -0.24 -56.24
N ILE A 200 -27.78 -0.02 -55.76
CA ILE A 200 -28.63 -1.11 -55.24
C ILE A 200 -29.06 -1.98 -56.42
N GLY A 201 -28.87 -3.30 -56.33
CA GLY A 201 -29.06 -4.24 -57.43
C GLY A 201 -27.89 -4.32 -58.43
N LYS A 202 -26.81 -3.56 -58.22
CA LYS A 202 -25.57 -3.64 -59.02
C LYS A 202 -24.82 -4.94 -58.72
N SER A 203 -24.25 -5.55 -59.75
CA SER A 203 -23.45 -6.77 -59.59
C SER A 203 -21.96 -6.47 -59.40
N TYR A 204 -21.33 -7.21 -58.50
CA TYR A 204 -19.92 -7.14 -58.11
C TYR A 204 -19.14 -8.41 -58.50
N GLN A 205 -19.65 -9.20 -59.46
CA GLN A 205 -19.05 -10.48 -59.92
C GLN A 205 -17.61 -10.35 -60.46
N ASP A 206 -17.23 -9.17 -60.97
CA ASP A 206 -15.89 -8.84 -61.46
C ASP A 206 -14.93 -8.29 -60.37
N ASP A 207 -15.42 -8.04 -59.14
CA ASP A 207 -14.60 -7.55 -58.02
C ASP A 207 -14.02 -8.71 -57.21
N GLU A 208 -12.77 -9.07 -57.50
CA GLU A 208 -12.05 -10.15 -56.82
C GLU A 208 -11.79 -9.90 -55.32
N VAL A 209 -11.94 -8.67 -54.80
CA VAL A 209 -11.82 -8.38 -53.36
C VAL A 209 -13.14 -8.65 -52.65
N ILE A 210 -14.24 -8.05 -53.12
CA ILE A 210 -15.58 -8.26 -52.56
C ILE A 210 -15.96 -9.75 -52.61
N LYS A 211 -15.63 -10.42 -53.73
CA LYS A 211 -15.86 -11.85 -53.95
C LYS A 211 -15.17 -12.75 -52.91
N LYS A 212 -13.90 -12.49 -52.58
CA LYS A 212 -13.18 -13.22 -51.52
C LYS A 212 -13.84 -13.04 -50.15
N VAL A 213 -14.29 -11.84 -49.83
CA VAL A 213 -14.88 -11.55 -48.52
C VAL A 213 -16.28 -12.15 -48.41
N ALA A 214 -17.10 -11.99 -49.46
CA ALA A 214 -18.51 -12.42 -49.48
C ALA A 214 -18.70 -13.95 -49.67
N LEU A 215 -17.70 -14.66 -50.20
CA LEU A 215 -17.77 -16.11 -50.46
C LEU A 215 -16.80 -16.93 -49.60
N ASP A 216 -15.54 -16.49 -49.45
CA ASP A 216 -14.49 -17.24 -48.74
C ASP A 216 -14.30 -16.76 -47.27
N GLY A 217 -14.88 -15.61 -46.90
CA GLY A 217 -14.83 -15.04 -45.55
C GLY A 217 -13.51 -14.35 -45.18
N GLU A 218 -12.62 -14.10 -46.14
CA GLU A 218 -11.33 -13.42 -45.88
C GLU A 218 -11.55 -11.91 -45.60
N MET A 219 -11.19 -11.41 -44.42
CA MET A 219 -11.14 -9.96 -44.15
C MET A 219 -10.01 -9.28 -44.94
N ILE A 220 -10.33 -8.27 -45.76
CA ILE A 220 -9.35 -7.56 -46.58
C ILE A 220 -9.37 -6.06 -46.25
N ALA A 221 -8.19 -5.44 -46.17
CA ALA A 221 -8.03 -4.00 -46.02
C ALA A 221 -6.87 -3.52 -46.90
N GLN A 222 -7.08 -2.48 -47.71
CA GLN A 222 -6.09 -2.00 -48.70
C GLN A 222 -6.22 -0.50 -49.03
N GLU A 223 -5.10 0.15 -49.35
CA GLU A 223 -5.09 1.48 -49.98
C GLU A 223 -5.69 1.39 -51.40
N LEU A 224 -6.69 2.23 -51.71
CA LEU A 224 -7.37 2.28 -53.01
C LEU A 224 -7.69 3.75 -53.38
N PHE A 225 -7.67 4.08 -54.66
CA PHE A 225 -8.20 5.36 -55.15
C PHE A 225 -9.63 5.12 -55.66
N ASN A 226 -10.62 5.76 -55.05
CA ASN A 226 -11.99 5.72 -55.53
C ASN A 226 -12.15 6.74 -56.68
N GLU A 227 -12.42 6.26 -57.89
CA GLU A 227 -12.60 7.10 -59.08
C GLU A 227 -13.91 7.90 -59.09
N THR A 228 -14.96 7.41 -58.43
CA THR A 228 -16.27 8.08 -58.30
C THR A 228 -16.16 9.31 -57.39
N GLU A 229 -15.56 9.14 -56.22
CA GLU A 229 -15.42 10.19 -55.19
C GLU A 229 -14.08 10.95 -55.28
N ASN A 230 -13.23 10.60 -56.24
CA ASN A 230 -11.93 11.23 -56.52
C ASN A 230 -11.01 11.34 -55.28
N ALA A 231 -11.00 10.29 -54.44
CA ALA A 231 -10.35 10.28 -53.14
C ALA A 231 -9.44 9.05 -52.95
N ASN A 232 -8.31 9.25 -52.26
CA ASN A 232 -7.55 8.13 -51.70
C ASN A 232 -8.29 7.63 -50.46
N VAL A 233 -8.67 6.36 -50.46
CA VAL A 233 -9.34 5.68 -49.35
C VAL A 233 -8.53 4.49 -48.86
N TYR A 234 -8.72 4.15 -47.59
CA TYR A 234 -8.38 2.86 -47.04
C TYR A 234 -9.65 2.00 -47.10
N ASN A 235 -9.74 1.13 -48.11
CA ASN A 235 -10.91 0.29 -48.34
C ASN A 235 -10.85 -0.95 -47.46
N VAL A 236 -11.87 -1.13 -46.63
CA VAL A 236 -12.01 -2.23 -45.67
C VAL A 236 -13.22 -3.06 -46.06
N VAL A 237 -12.99 -4.35 -46.29
CA VAL A 237 -14.01 -5.30 -46.73
C VAL A 237 -14.10 -6.43 -45.70
N TYR A 238 -15.27 -6.55 -45.07
CA TYR A 238 -15.49 -7.36 -43.89
C TYR A 238 -16.64 -8.38 -44.11
N PRO A 239 -16.48 -9.66 -43.72
CA PRO A 239 -17.49 -10.69 -43.94
C PRO A 239 -18.67 -10.51 -42.98
N VAL A 240 -19.89 -10.47 -43.53
CA VAL A 240 -21.14 -10.39 -42.76
C VAL A 240 -21.61 -11.81 -42.49
N VAL A 241 -21.35 -12.29 -41.28
CA VAL A 241 -21.82 -13.58 -40.76
C VAL A 241 -23.01 -13.31 -39.85
N ILE A 242 -24.09 -14.06 -40.02
CA ILE A 242 -25.31 -13.98 -39.19
C ILE A 242 -25.66 -15.40 -38.72
N ASN A 243 -25.83 -15.62 -37.41
CA ASN A 243 -26.11 -16.93 -36.80
C ASN A 243 -25.11 -18.04 -37.20
N GLY A 244 -23.88 -17.68 -37.58
CA GLY A 244 -22.84 -18.60 -38.05
C GLY A 244 -22.86 -18.93 -39.55
N GLU A 245 -23.79 -18.37 -40.34
CA GLU A 245 -23.78 -18.47 -41.80
C GLU A 245 -23.27 -17.16 -42.45
N LEU A 246 -22.38 -17.26 -43.44
CA LEU A 246 -21.89 -16.14 -44.23
C LEU A 246 -23.00 -15.67 -45.20
N GLN A 247 -23.41 -14.40 -45.08
CA GLN A 247 -24.48 -13.81 -45.88
C GLN A 247 -23.97 -12.87 -46.98
N GLY A 248 -22.76 -12.33 -46.83
CA GLY A 248 -22.17 -11.39 -47.78
C GLY A 248 -20.96 -10.64 -47.23
N ALA A 249 -20.67 -9.46 -47.77
CA ALA A 249 -19.60 -8.57 -47.35
C ALA A 249 -20.08 -7.12 -47.17
N LEU A 250 -19.54 -6.46 -46.16
CA LEU A 250 -19.61 -5.01 -45.96
C LEU A 250 -18.32 -4.39 -46.52
N ASN A 251 -18.45 -3.36 -47.35
CA ASN A 251 -17.36 -2.68 -48.04
C ASN A 251 -17.38 -1.18 -47.66
N ILE A 252 -16.34 -0.68 -46.99
CA ILE A 252 -16.26 0.68 -46.44
C ILE A 252 -14.97 1.38 -46.90
N GLY A 253 -15.06 2.59 -47.45
CA GLY A 253 -13.88 3.39 -47.82
C GLY A 253 -13.59 4.52 -46.83
N TYR A 254 -12.52 4.41 -46.04
CA TYR A 254 -12.12 5.46 -45.08
C TYR A 254 -11.16 6.51 -45.69
N SER A 255 -11.36 7.79 -45.42
CA SER A 255 -10.57 8.89 -46.00
C SER A 255 -9.10 8.92 -45.54
N MET A 256 -8.14 8.92 -46.48
CA MET A 256 -6.70 8.94 -46.17
C MET A 256 -6.11 10.34 -45.89
N ALA A 257 -6.94 11.40 -45.87
CA ALA A 257 -6.47 12.80 -45.89
C ALA A 257 -5.63 13.20 -44.65
N SER A 258 -6.03 12.73 -43.46
CA SER A 258 -5.36 13.02 -42.18
C SER A 258 -3.95 12.40 -42.10
N VAL A 259 -3.83 11.12 -42.48
CA VAL A 259 -2.57 10.34 -42.46
C VAL A 259 -1.50 11.00 -43.33
N GLN A 260 -1.87 11.46 -44.52
CA GLN A 260 -0.95 12.11 -45.46
C GLN A 260 -0.37 13.43 -44.89
N ALA A 261 -1.16 14.18 -44.12
CA ALA A 261 -0.71 15.40 -43.45
C ALA A 261 0.25 15.10 -42.28
N ALA A 262 -0.05 14.07 -41.48
CA ALA A 262 0.78 13.66 -40.34
C ALA A 262 2.20 13.23 -40.76
N ILE A 263 2.31 12.39 -41.81
CA ILE A 263 3.60 11.95 -42.37
C ILE A 263 4.44 13.15 -42.83
N THR A 264 3.83 14.08 -43.54
CA THR A 264 4.49 15.28 -44.06
C THR A 264 5.06 16.17 -42.95
N LYS A 265 4.35 16.28 -41.82
CA LYS A 265 4.77 17.06 -40.63
C LYS A 265 5.99 16.45 -39.93
N ASN A 266 6.02 15.12 -39.73
CA ASN A 266 7.11 14.46 -38.99
C ASN A 266 8.48 14.57 -39.70
N ILE A 267 8.50 14.40 -41.03
CA ILE A 267 9.75 14.45 -41.83
C ILE A 267 10.50 15.78 -41.64
N LEU A 268 9.77 16.90 -41.58
CA LEU A 268 10.35 18.24 -41.44
C LEU A 268 10.93 18.48 -40.03
N LEU A 269 10.27 17.97 -38.98
CA LEU A 269 10.65 18.16 -37.59
C LEU A 269 11.97 17.42 -37.25
N ILE A 270 12.07 16.18 -37.73
CA ILE A 270 13.24 15.31 -37.60
C ILE A 270 14.52 15.94 -38.17
N ALA A 271 14.41 16.64 -39.31
CA ALA A 271 15.55 17.25 -40.00
C ALA A 271 16.22 18.36 -39.16
N LEU A 272 15.44 19.09 -38.36
CA LEU A 272 15.95 20.17 -37.50
C LEU A 272 16.64 19.62 -36.25
N ALA A 273 16.05 18.63 -35.58
CA ALA A 273 16.58 18.06 -34.35
C ALA A 273 17.98 17.43 -34.51
N GLY A 274 18.22 16.74 -35.63
CA GLY A 274 19.50 16.08 -35.90
C GLY A 274 20.70 17.03 -36.03
N LEU A 275 20.48 18.26 -36.48
CA LEU A 275 21.53 19.28 -36.62
C LEU A 275 22.01 19.81 -35.26
N PHE A 276 21.10 19.91 -34.28
CA PHE A 276 21.39 20.48 -32.97
C PHE A 276 22.26 19.56 -32.09
N VAL A 277 21.88 18.28 -31.99
CA VAL A 277 22.55 17.28 -31.12
C VAL A 277 24.03 17.11 -31.47
N PHE A 278 24.37 17.15 -32.76
CA PHE A 278 25.74 16.99 -33.25
C PHE A 278 26.70 18.07 -32.73
N LEU A 279 26.24 19.30 -32.58
CA LEU A 279 27.06 20.43 -32.10
C LEU A 279 27.31 20.37 -30.59
N VAL A 280 26.35 19.85 -29.81
CA VAL A 280 26.45 19.80 -28.34
C VAL A 280 27.42 18.71 -27.87
N LEU A 281 27.33 17.49 -28.41
CA LEU A 281 28.18 16.37 -27.97
C LEU A 281 29.69 16.64 -28.14
N GLY A 282 30.07 17.29 -29.25
CA GLY A 282 31.47 17.57 -29.56
C GLY A 282 32.17 18.50 -28.57
N PHE A 283 31.42 19.41 -27.92
CA PHE A 283 31.97 20.36 -26.95
C PHE A 283 32.19 19.74 -25.58
N ILE A 284 31.25 18.90 -25.11
CA ILE A 284 31.27 18.32 -23.76
C ILE A 284 32.43 17.33 -23.58
N LEU A 285 32.61 16.41 -24.54
CA LEU A 285 33.61 15.35 -24.45
C LEU A 285 35.06 15.88 -24.40
N TYR A 286 35.34 17.00 -25.08
CA TYR A 286 36.66 17.64 -25.10
C TYR A 286 37.07 18.18 -23.72
N LYS A 287 36.13 18.77 -22.97
CA LYS A 287 36.40 19.38 -21.66
C LYS A 287 36.63 18.37 -20.54
N LEU A 288 35.82 17.31 -20.47
CA LEU A 288 35.88 16.32 -19.39
C LEU A 288 37.19 15.49 -19.41
N SER A 289 37.67 15.10 -20.59
CA SER A 289 38.80 14.16 -20.73
C SER A 289 40.15 14.70 -20.24
N THR A 290 40.30 16.00 -19.99
CA THR A 290 41.60 16.62 -19.64
C THR A 290 41.72 17.01 -18.16
N SER A 291 40.61 17.23 -17.45
CA SER A 291 40.64 17.89 -16.13
C SER A 291 40.74 16.94 -14.93
N ILE A 292 40.27 15.69 -15.04
CA ILE A 292 40.05 14.82 -13.85
C ILE A 292 41.00 13.61 -13.81
N THR A 293 41.21 12.93 -14.95
CA THR A 293 41.77 11.57 -14.96
C THR A 293 43.27 11.50 -14.64
N LYS A 294 44.03 12.60 -14.79
CA LYS A 294 45.48 12.61 -14.58
C LYS A 294 45.90 12.82 -13.11
N PRO A 295 45.42 13.85 -12.37
CA PRO A 295 45.88 14.10 -11.01
C PRO A 295 45.63 12.92 -10.05
N ILE A 296 44.43 12.35 -10.09
CA ILE A 296 44.00 11.22 -9.21
C ILE A 296 44.90 9.99 -9.37
N ALA A 297 45.44 9.75 -10.57
CA ALA A 297 46.35 8.62 -10.82
C ALA A 297 47.70 8.77 -10.09
N SER A 298 48.19 10.01 -9.92
CA SER A 298 49.43 10.31 -9.20
C SER A 298 49.29 10.08 -7.69
N VAL A 299 48.21 10.58 -7.08
CA VAL A 299 47.96 10.46 -5.63
C VAL A 299 47.93 8.99 -5.18
N ASN A 300 47.22 8.14 -5.94
CA ASN A 300 47.14 6.69 -5.73
C ASN A 300 48.51 5.98 -5.84
N HIS A 301 49.46 6.54 -6.61
CA HIS A 301 50.81 5.97 -6.72
C HIS A 301 51.64 6.25 -5.46
N MET A 302 51.63 7.49 -4.94
CA MET A 302 52.42 7.86 -3.75
C MET A 302 52.00 7.07 -2.51
N ILE A 303 50.70 6.97 -2.24
CA ILE A 303 50.16 6.23 -1.09
C ILE A 303 50.62 4.76 -1.10
N LYS A 304 50.69 4.14 -2.28
CA LYS A 304 51.16 2.75 -2.47
C LYS A 304 52.65 2.55 -2.25
N GLU A 305 53.46 3.60 -2.31
CA GLU A 305 54.90 3.54 -2.02
C GLU A 305 55.19 3.91 -0.54
N MET A 306 54.48 4.89 0.02
CA MET A 306 54.53 5.18 1.47
C MET A 306 54.17 3.93 2.30
N GLY A 307 53.13 3.18 1.90
CA GLY A 307 52.75 1.92 2.53
C GLY A 307 53.79 0.78 2.45
N LYS A 308 54.90 0.99 1.74
CA LYS A 308 56.07 0.07 1.69
C LYS A 308 57.28 0.61 2.46
N GLY A 309 57.16 1.78 3.09
CA GLY A 309 58.26 2.52 3.72
C GLY A 309 59.06 3.42 2.75
N HIS A 310 58.62 3.60 1.50
CA HIS A 310 59.28 4.49 0.53
C HIS A 310 58.78 5.93 0.70
N LEU A 311 59.21 6.61 1.78
CA LEU A 311 58.71 7.94 2.18
C LEU A 311 59.20 9.11 1.30
N GLY A 312 60.12 8.90 0.35
CA GLY A 312 60.78 9.96 -0.42
C GLY A 312 60.12 10.36 -1.75
N ILE A 313 58.82 10.14 -1.93
CA ILE A 313 58.06 10.51 -3.14
C ILE A 313 57.15 11.70 -2.82
N ARG A 314 57.05 12.68 -3.72
CA ARG A 314 56.17 13.86 -3.60
C ARG A 314 55.32 14.07 -4.87
N LEU A 315 54.20 14.77 -4.76
CA LEU A 315 53.19 14.95 -5.81
C LEU A 315 53.33 16.26 -6.60
N ASN A 316 53.62 17.38 -5.92
CA ASN A 316 53.82 18.71 -6.54
C ASN A 316 52.72 19.10 -7.58
N LEU A 317 51.44 19.06 -7.18
CA LEU A 317 50.31 19.39 -8.06
C LEU A 317 49.82 20.84 -7.85
N GLU A 318 50.01 21.70 -8.85
CA GLU A 318 49.47 23.07 -8.91
C GLU A 318 47.98 23.05 -9.32
N SER A 319 47.10 22.60 -8.42
CA SER A 319 45.63 22.65 -8.60
C SER A 319 44.98 23.41 -7.44
N GLU A 320 43.97 24.22 -7.74
CA GLU A 320 43.17 24.99 -6.76
C GLU A 320 41.86 24.27 -6.37
N ASP A 321 41.72 22.99 -6.74
CA ASP A 321 40.60 22.11 -6.37
C ASP A 321 40.98 21.16 -5.22
N GLU A 322 40.01 20.37 -4.75
CA GLU A 322 40.17 19.44 -3.63
C GLU A 322 41.22 18.35 -3.90
N ILE A 323 41.64 18.15 -5.16
CA ILE A 323 42.73 17.22 -5.53
C ILE A 323 44.10 17.86 -5.31
N GLY A 324 44.23 19.18 -5.46
CA GLY A 324 45.44 19.94 -5.14
C GLY A 324 45.67 20.06 -3.64
N GLU A 325 44.64 20.38 -2.87
CA GLU A 325 44.70 20.44 -1.40
C GLU A 325 45.08 19.07 -0.80
N MET A 326 44.48 17.99 -1.31
CA MET A 326 44.85 16.61 -0.96
C MET A 326 46.32 16.27 -1.30
N ALA A 327 46.86 16.80 -2.39
CA ALA A 327 48.25 16.53 -2.78
C ALA A 327 49.26 17.19 -1.83
N MET A 328 49.02 18.45 -1.43
CA MET A 328 49.90 19.17 -0.49
C MET A 328 49.93 18.50 0.89
N ALA A 329 48.77 18.11 1.42
CA ALA A 329 48.68 17.46 2.73
C ALA A 329 49.40 16.09 2.78
N MET A 330 49.40 15.34 1.67
CA MET A 330 50.15 14.08 1.56
C MET A 330 51.67 14.30 1.45
N ASP A 331 52.10 15.36 0.78
CA ASP A 331 53.51 15.73 0.64
C ASP A 331 54.13 16.12 2.00
N GLU A 332 53.44 16.94 2.80
CA GLU A 332 53.91 17.36 4.13
C GLU A 332 53.99 16.19 5.12
N PHE A 333 52.96 15.34 5.19
CA PHE A 333 52.93 14.16 6.07
C PHE A 333 54.07 13.15 5.79
N ALA A 334 54.53 13.09 4.55
CA ALA A 334 55.61 12.20 4.15
C ALA A 334 57.01 12.70 4.59
N ASP A 335 57.19 14.01 4.78
CA ASP A 335 58.46 14.58 5.28
C ASP A 335 58.65 14.35 6.78
N ASP A 336 57.58 14.41 7.58
CA ASP A 336 57.66 14.24 9.04
C ASP A 336 58.09 12.83 9.44
N LEU A 337 57.44 11.81 8.86
CA LEU A 337 57.75 10.41 9.11
C LEU A 337 59.21 10.07 8.77
N GLN A 338 59.74 10.67 7.70
CA GLN A 338 61.10 10.41 7.23
C GLN A 338 62.16 11.12 8.07
N ASN A 339 61.93 12.39 8.44
CA ASN A 339 62.96 13.21 9.07
C ASN A 339 62.95 13.11 10.60
N VAL A 340 61.78 13.13 11.25
CA VAL A 340 61.68 13.16 12.72
C VAL A 340 61.80 11.75 13.32
N VAL A 341 60.96 10.82 12.87
CA VAL A 341 60.82 9.49 13.50
C VAL A 341 62.02 8.59 13.20
N ILE A 342 62.34 8.41 11.92
CA ILE A 342 63.46 7.58 11.48
C ILE A 342 64.81 8.21 11.87
N GLY A 343 64.93 9.54 11.83
CA GLY A 343 66.14 10.25 12.26
C GLY A 343 66.51 9.96 13.71
N THR A 344 65.55 10.18 14.63
CA THR A 344 65.77 10.02 16.08
C THR A 344 66.09 8.59 16.48
N MET A 345 65.38 7.59 15.93
CA MET A 345 65.60 6.18 16.28
C MET A 345 67.00 5.68 15.89
N ASN A 346 67.56 6.17 14.78
CA ASN A 346 68.92 5.81 14.37
C ASN A 346 69.99 6.37 15.32
N GLN A 347 69.79 7.56 15.89
CA GLN A 347 70.71 8.15 16.88
C GLN A 347 70.70 7.33 18.19
N ILE A 348 69.52 7.02 18.72
CA ILE A 348 69.36 6.19 19.92
C ILE A 348 70.02 4.81 19.71
N SER A 349 69.80 4.18 18.55
CA SER A 349 70.38 2.87 18.22
C SER A 349 71.91 2.89 18.05
N ALA A 350 72.52 4.05 17.79
CA ALA A 350 73.97 4.22 17.75
C ALA A 350 74.61 4.42 19.15
N GLY A 351 73.78 4.52 20.19
CA GLY A 351 74.21 4.95 21.53
C GLY A 351 74.37 6.47 21.66
N ASP A 352 74.02 7.24 20.64
CA ASP A 352 74.03 8.70 20.67
C ASP A 352 72.73 9.23 21.28
N VAL A 353 72.77 9.42 22.59
CA VAL A 353 71.66 9.95 23.40
C VAL A 353 71.72 11.48 23.51
N SER A 354 72.19 12.21 22.48
CA SER A 354 72.34 13.68 22.50
C SER A 354 71.29 14.47 21.72
N ALA A 355 70.32 13.81 21.07
CA ALA A 355 69.30 14.48 20.24
C ALA A 355 68.47 15.51 21.03
N ASP A 356 68.15 16.62 20.34
CA ASP A 356 67.25 17.69 20.79
C ASP A 356 66.08 17.79 19.81
N LEU A 357 64.87 18.01 20.32
CA LEU A 357 63.62 17.82 19.58
C LEU A 357 62.59 18.87 20.00
N GLU A 358 61.82 19.41 19.06
CA GLU A 358 60.74 20.38 19.33
C GLU A 358 59.37 19.74 19.02
N GLU A 359 58.39 19.95 19.90
CA GLU A 359 57.01 19.46 19.73
C GLU A 359 56.27 20.35 18.72
N LYS A 360 55.52 19.76 17.80
CA LYS A 360 54.86 20.51 16.71
C LYS A 360 53.63 21.31 17.16
N ASP A 361 52.74 20.68 17.92
CA ASP A 361 51.55 21.30 18.50
C ASP A 361 51.13 20.56 19.79
N ASP A 362 50.02 21.00 20.40
CA ASP A 362 49.48 20.44 21.66
C ASP A 362 48.98 18.98 21.52
N LEU A 363 49.03 18.37 20.33
CA LEU A 363 48.61 17.00 20.00
C LEU A 363 49.75 16.10 19.50
N ASP A 364 51.01 16.57 19.52
CA ASP A 364 52.19 15.78 19.16
C ASP A 364 52.46 14.66 20.19
N GLU A 365 51.89 13.47 19.97
CA GLU A 365 52.14 12.28 20.79
C GLU A 365 53.54 11.66 20.57
N ILE A 366 54.24 12.01 19.49
CA ILE A 366 55.46 11.32 19.03
C ILE A 366 56.70 11.90 19.72
N THR A 367 56.84 13.23 19.72
CA THR A 367 58.06 13.90 20.22
C THR A 367 58.27 13.74 21.74
N PRO A 368 57.25 13.86 22.61
CA PRO A 368 57.42 13.69 24.06
C PRO A 368 57.89 12.28 24.45
N ALA A 369 57.40 11.25 23.75
CA ALA A 369 57.77 9.85 24.01
C ALA A 369 59.27 9.57 23.70
N LEU A 370 59.79 10.17 22.63
CA LEU A 370 61.20 10.07 22.25
C LEU A 370 62.12 10.74 23.30
N LYS A 371 61.77 11.95 23.76
CA LYS A 371 62.51 12.70 24.80
C LYS A 371 62.68 11.89 26.10
N GLN A 372 61.59 11.30 26.59
CA GLN A 372 61.60 10.55 27.85
C GLN A 372 62.46 9.26 27.78
N THR A 373 62.51 8.64 26.60
CA THR A 373 63.35 7.46 26.32
C THR A 373 64.83 7.82 26.39
N ILE A 374 65.25 8.89 25.70
CA ILE A 374 66.64 9.37 25.65
C ILE A 374 67.18 9.68 27.05
N LYS A 375 66.40 10.38 27.88
CA LYS A 375 66.83 10.76 29.24
C LYS A 375 67.17 9.54 30.10
N THR A 376 66.31 8.53 30.11
CA THR A 376 66.37 7.41 31.06
C THR A 376 67.61 6.53 30.86
N ILE A 377 68.05 6.36 29.60
CA ILE A 377 69.25 5.57 29.26
C ILE A 377 70.53 6.27 29.74
N ARG A 378 70.59 7.60 29.64
CA ARG A 378 71.77 8.42 29.99
C ARG A 378 72.14 8.31 31.48
N ASP A 379 71.15 8.31 32.35
CA ASP A 379 71.35 8.35 33.81
C ASP A 379 71.97 7.03 34.36
N LEU A 380 71.66 5.87 33.77
CA LEU A 380 72.12 4.55 34.22
C LEU A 380 73.64 4.36 34.07
N ILE A 381 74.20 4.80 32.93
CA ILE A 381 75.59 4.53 32.51
C ILE A 381 76.59 5.11 33.51
N VAL A 382 76.21 6.18 34.20
CA VAL A 382 77.03 6.90 35.18
C VAL A 382 77.28 6.07 36.45
N GLU A 383 76.24 5.46 37.04
CA GLU A 383 76.37 4.79 38.35
C GLU A 383 77.09 3.44 38.25
N ALA A 384 76.87 2.68 37.17
CA ALA A 384 77.53 1.39 36.96
C ALA A 384 79.06 1.52 36.88
N THR A 385 79.53 2.59 36.22
CA THR A 385 80.97 2.90 36.08
C THR A 385 81.63 3.20 37.44
N ARG A 386 80.89 3.80 38.38
CA ARG A 386 81.39 4.22 39.70
C ARG A 386 81.76 3.04 40.60
N LEU A 387 81.01 1.94 40.54
CA LEU A 387 81.14 0.82 41.49
C LEU A 387 82.26 -0.15 41.13
N SER A 388 82.39 -0.48 39.84
CA SER A 388 83.40 -1.43 39.34
C SER A 388 84.83 -1.00 39.73
N GLN A 389 85.13 0.31 39.60
CA GLN A 389 86.43 0.88 39.95
C GLN A 389 86.82 0.73 41.43
N ALA A 390 85.83 0.59 42.33
CA ALA A 390 86.09 0.53 43.77
C ALA A 390 86.40 -0.89 44.26
N ALA A 391 85.63 -1.89 43.82
CA ALA A 391 85.85 -3.29 44.21
C ALA A 391 87.21 -3.83 43.70
N VAL A 392 87.57 -3.50 42.45
CA VAL A 392 88.87 -3.87 41.85
C VAL A 392 90.06 -3.28 42.62
N ALA A 393 89.89 -2.16 43.31
CA ALA A 393 90.93 -1.53 44.14
C ALA A 393 91.13 -2.19 45.52
N GLY A 394 90.53 -3.36 45.78
CA GLY A 394 90.57 -4.06 47.07
C GLY A 394 89.75 -3.36 48.17
N LYS A 395 88.97 -2.33 47.83
CA LYS A 395 88.16 -1.56 48.78
C LYS A 395 86.79 -2.20 48.94
N LEU A 396 86.78 -3.36 49.62
CA LEU A 396 85.58 -4.18 49.89
C LEU A 396 84.49 -3.44 50.70
N GLU A 397 84.75 -2.21 51.15
CA GLU A 397 83.83 -1.33 51.90
C GLU A 397 82.93 -0.42 51.01
N THR A 398 83.14 -0.35 49.69
CA THR A 398 82.46 0.65 48.83
C THR A 398 81.08 0.20 48.32
N ARG A 399 80.09 1.12 48.22
CA ARG A 399 78.66 0.79 47.95
C ARG A 399 77.96 1.73 46.93
N GLY A 400 76.89 1.21 46.32
CA GLY A 400 76.06 1.78 45.25
C GLY A 400 74.78 2.50 45.71
N ASN A 401 74.37 3.54 44.98
CA ASN A 401 73.12 4.27 45.21
C ASN A 401 72.00 3.75 44.30
N ALA A 402 71.17 2.85 44.84
CA ALA A 402 70.08 2.26 44.08
C ALA A 402 68.83 3.15 43.95
N GLU A 403 68.66 4.21 44.76
CA GLU A 403 67.36 4.90 44.86
C GLU A 403 67.11 5.94 43.77
N ALA A 404 68.09 6.18 42.90
CA ALA A 404 67.97 7.05 41.73
C ALA A 404 67.27 6.40 40.51
N PHE A 405 66.89 5.12 40.58
CA PHE A 405 66.41 4.34 39.44
C PHE A 405 65.09 3.60 39.72
N ALA A 406 64.32 3.36 38.65
CA ALA A 406 63.04 2.64 38.69
C ALA A 406 63.06 1.41 37.76
N GLY A 407 62.19 0.43 38.03
CA GLY A 407 62.16 -0.84 37.31
C GLY A 407 63.48 -1.63 37.42
N GLY A 408 63.78 -2.44 36.40
CA GLY A 408 64.97 -3.31 36.40
C GLY A 408 66.32 -2.59 36.52
N PHE A 409 66.37 -1.27 36.26
CA PHE A 409 67.55 -0.45 36.49
C PHE A 409 67.91 -0.28 37.97
N ARG A 410 66.94 -0.43 38.89
CA ARG A 410 67.15 -0.31 40.34
C ARG A 410 67.90 -1.50 40.93
N ASP A 411 67.49 -2.71 40.57
CA ASP A 411 67.86 -3.91 41.30
C ASP A 411 69.30 -4.35 41.00
N ILE A 412 69.81 -3.98 39.82
CA ILE A 412 71.22 -4.06 39.42
C ILE A 412 72.15 -3.40 40.46
N VAL A 413 71.74 -2.28 41.07
CA VAL A 413 72.60 -1.51 41.98
C VAL A 413 72.56 -2.04 43.42
N LYS A 414 71.48 -2.70 43.86
CA LYS A 414 71.44 -3.30 45.22
C LYS A 414 72.26 -4.58 45.33
N GLY A 415 72.30 -5.42 44.29
CA GLY A 415 72.99 -6.71 44.32
C GLY A 415 74.50 -6.61 44.59
N VAL A 416 75.14 -5.56 44.08
CA VAL A 416 76.60 -5.33 44.21
C VAL A 416 77.05 -5.04 45.65
N ASN A 417 76.13 -4.65 46.54
CA ASN A 417 76.46 -4.13 47.86
C ASN A 417 76.66 -5.20 48.94
N ALA A 418 75.86 -6.27 48.96
CA ALA A 418 75.72 -7.14 50.14
C ALA A 418 76.81 -8.23 50.28
N THR A 419 77.52 -8.56 49.21
CA THR A 419 78.45 -9.71 49.16
C THR A 419 79.73 -9.49 49.98
N LEU A 420 80.06 -8.25 50.34
CA LEU A 420 81.41 -7.86 50.75
C LEU A 420 81.65 -7.82 52.27
N ASP A 421 80.60 -7.81 53.10
CA ASP A 421 80.70 -7.51 54.54
C ASP A 421 81.00 -8.72 55.46
N ALA A 422 80.99 -9.96 54.96
CA ALA A 422 80.74 -11.14 55.80
C ALA A 422 81.93 -12.07 56.15
N VAL A 423 83.14 -11.86 55.62
CA VAL A 423 84.14 -12.96 55.47
C VAL A 423 85.36 -12.89 56.41
N VAL A 424 85.62 -11.78 57.10
CA VAL A 424 86.99 -11.39 57.49
C VAL A 424 87.47 -11.86 58.89
N GLY A 425 86.59 -12.29 59.81
CA GLY A 425 86.91 -12.39 61.25
C GLY A 425 87.48 -13.70 61.83
N PRO A 426 86.66 -14.77 62.03
CA PRO A 426 86.89 -15.70 63.17
C PRO A 426 87.97 -16.79 63.03
N LEU A 427 88.49 -17.07 61.83
CA LEU A 427 88.97 -18.39 61.38
C LEU A 427 90.22 -19.02 62.08
N ASN A 428 90.82 -18.41 63.09
CA ASN A 428 92.26 -18.57 63.36
C ASN A 428 92.72 -19.35 64.63
N ILE A 429 91.84 -19.98 65.42
CA ILE A 429 92.22 -20.39 66.79
C ILE A 429 91.91 -21.81 67.32
N ALA A 430 90.91 -22.52 66.80
CA ALA A 430 90.24 -23.61 67.55
C ALA A 430 90.96 -24.98 67.51
N ALA A 431 92.26 -25.02 67.25
CA ALA A 431 92.98 -26.26 66.87
C ALA A 431 93.74 -26.97 68.02
N GLU A 432 93.80 -26.40 69.23
CA GLU A 432 94.91 -26.71 70.16
C GLU A 432 94.58 -27.65 71.34
N TYR A 433 93.41 -27.54 71.98
CA TYR A 433 93.22 -28.04 73.35
C TYR A 433 92.53 -29.41 73.53
N VAL A 434 91.88 -29.95 72.50
CA VAL A 434 90.98 -31.13 72.64
C VAL A 434 91.74 -32.45 72.95
N ASN A 435 93.03 -32.51 72.67
CA ASN A 435 93.82 -33.74 72.58
C ASN A 435 94.22 -34.41 73.94
N ARG A 436 93.68 -33.99 75.10
CA ARG A 436 94.20 -34.40 76.43
C ARG A 436 93.26 -35.16 77.38
N ILE A 437 91.93 -35.01 77.28
CA ILE A 437 91.01 -35.65 78.27
C ILE A 437 90.73 -37.14 77.99
N GLY A 438 90.78 -37.57 76.73
CA GLY A 438 90.22 -38.86 76.28
C GLY A 438 90.94 -40.14 76.73
N GLN A 439 91.78 -40.09 77.77
CA GLN A 439 92.65 -41.20 78.20
C GLN A 439 92.33 -41.74 79.60
N GLY A 440 91.28 -41.25 80.26
CA GLY A 440 90.79 -41.76 81.56
C GLY A 440 91.49 -41.21 82.80
N GLU A 441 92.52 -40.40 82.61
CA GLU A 441 93.13 -39.57 83.67
C GLU A 441 92.30 -38.29 83.93
N ILE A 442 92.54 -37.61 85.05
CA ILE A 442 91.80 -36.41 85.48
C ILE A 442 92.77 -35.19 85.53
N PRO A 443 92.75 -34.26 84.54
CA PRO A 443 93.80 -33.23 84.33
C PRO A 443 93.41 -31.77 84.70
N GLU A 444 94.26 -30.80 84.33
CA GLU A 444 94.21 -29.34 84.66
C GLU A 444 93.57 -28.41 83.58
N LYS A 445 93.55 -27.06 83.82
CA LYS A 445 92.55 -26.08 83.29
C LYS A 445 93.02 -25.03 82.22
N ILE A 446 92.07 -24.38 81.49
CA ILE A 446 92.24 -23.58 80.22
C ILE A 446 91.71 -22.09 80.27
N ASN A 447 92.28 -21.13 79.48
CA ASN A 447 92.10 -19.65 79.70
C ASN A 447 91.81 -18.60 78.55
N LYS A 448 91.76 -18.88 77.21
CA LYS A 448 91.71 -17.86 76.07
C LYS A 448 90.39 -17.01 75.86
N ALA A 449 90.14 -16.28 74.74
CA ALA A 449 88.85 -15.54 74.47
C ALA A 449 88.55 -15.15 72.98
N TYR A 450 87.34 -15.45 72.44
CA TYR A 450 86.89 -15.23 71.03
C TYR A 450 85.36 -14.99 70.85
N GLN A 451 84.87 -14.95 69.60
CA GLN A 451 83.46 -15.20 69.21
C GLN A 451 83.38 -15.98 67.87
N GLY A 452 82.18 -16.35 67.42
CA GLY A 452 81.98 -17.39 66.41
C GLY A 452 82.26 -18.79 67.00
N ASP A 453 82.59 -19.76 66.16
CA ASP A 453 82.89 -21.14 66.60
C ASP A 453 84.12 -21.28 67.52
N PHE A 454 84.89 -20.21 67.67
CA PHE A 454 86.27 -20.26 68.13
C PHE A 454 86.49 -20.01 69.64
N ASP A 455 85.46 -19.65 70.42
CA ASP A 455 85.59 -19.46 71.89
C ASP A 455 85.13 -20.66 72.72
N LYS A 456 84.02 -21.30 72.30
CA LYS A 456 83.35 -22.36 73.06
C LYS A 456 84.22 -23.60 73.29
N LEU A 457 85.27 -23.77 72.49
CA LEU A 457 86.25 -24.87 72.56
C LEU A 457 87.16 -24.82 73.82
N LYS A 458 86.99 -23.83 74.70
CA LYS A 458 87.93 -23.48 75.77
C LYS A 458 87.62 -24.08 77.15
N GLN A 459 86.46 -23.77 77.75
CA GLN A 459 86.32 -23.84 79.22
C GLN A 459 85.98 -25.24 79.79
N SER A 460 85.56 -26.18 78.96
CA SER A 460 84.91 -27.43 79.38
C SER A 460 85.82 -28.48 80.05
N ILE A 461 87.14 -28.31 79.98
CA ILE A 461 88.13 -29.38 80.25
C ILE A 461 88.48 -29.56 81.75
N ASN A 462 87.66 -29.02 82.66
CA ASN A 462 88.22 -28.48 83.90
C ASN A 462 87.85 -29.15 85.25
N ALA A 463 86.67 -29.74 85.47
CA ALA A 463 86.03 -29.71 86.82
C ALA A 463 85.64 -31.04 87.51
N CYS A 464 86.19 -32.20 87.11
CA CYS A 464 85.51 -33.50 87.30
C CYS A 464 86.13 -34.47 88.35
N ILE A 465 86.26 -34.08 89.64
CA ILE A 465 87.25 -34.74 90.55
C ILE A 465 86.74 -35.47 91.82
N GLU A 466 86.08 -34.81 92.77
CA GLU A 466 86.68 -34.74 94.13
C GLU A 466 86.16 -35.59 95.32
N GLY A 467 85.13 -36.45 95.24
CA GLY A 467 84.69 -37.21 96.45
C GLY A 467 83.66 -38.34 96.30
N LEU A 468 83.89 -39.48 96.98
CA LEU A 468 83.20 -40.78 96.71
C LEU A 468 82.94 -41.73 97.94
N GLY A 469 83.07 -41.27 99.19
CA GLY A 469 83.17 -42.19 100.36
C GLY A 469 81.88 -42.63 101.09
N ALA A 470 80.81 -41.83 101.09
CA ALA A 470 79.64 -42.04 101.97
C ALA A 470 78.74 -43.24 101.62
N LEU A 471 78.98 -43.86 100.48
CA LEU A 471 77.91 -44.22 99.55
C LEU A 471 77.31 -45.62 99.76
N GLN A 472 77.51 -46.26 100.93
CA GLN A 472 77.28 -47.70 101.09
C GLN A 472 76.02 -48.10 101.90
N GLU A 473 75.81 -47.67 103.14
CA GLU A 473 74.55 -48.02 103.84
C GLU A 473 73.39 -47.09 103.46
N GLY A 474 73.67 -45.84 103.10
CA GLY A 474 72.68 -44.98 102.43
C GLY A 474 72.06 -45.67 101.21
N ASN A 475 72.88 -46.43 100.46
CA ASN A 475 72.45 -47.22 99.30
C ASN A 475 71.34 -48.25 99.62
N ARG A 476 71.22 -48.72 100.87
CA ARG A 476 70.20 -49.74 101.23
C ARG A 476 68.81 -49.13 101.41
N ILE A 477 68.68 -47.99 102.10
CA ILE A 477 67.38 -47.34 102.27
C ILE A 477 67.03 -46.50 101.04
N LEU A 478 68.01 -45.90 100.37
CA LEU A 478 67.83 -45.40 99.00
C LEU A 478 67.35 -46.54 98.06
N GLY A 479 67.78 -47.78 98.29
CA GLY A 479 67.33 -48.98 97.54
C GLY A 479 65.90 -49.46 97.82
N LEU A 480 65.28 -49.07 98.94
CA LEU A 480 63.82 -49.24 99.17
C LEU A 480 63.05 -48.06 98.58
N MET A 481 63.53 -46.84 98.83
CA MET A 481 62.92 -45.61 98.30
C MET A 481 62.95 -45.57 96.77
N SER A 482 63.96 -46.15 96.12
CA SER A 482 64.03 -46.30 94.65
C SER A 482 63.03 -47.29 94.07
N GLN A 483 62.37 -48.10 94.91
CA GLN A 483 61.24 -48.97 94.53
C GLN A 483 59.88 -48.35 94.86
N ASN A 484 59.87 -47.08 95.32
CA ASN A 484 58.70 -46.34 95.82
C ASN A 484 58.03 -46.97 97.06
N ASP A 485 58.70 -47.88 97.76
CA ASP A 485 58.22 -48.41 99.05
C ASP A 485 58.56 -47.41 100.17
N LEU A 486 57.54 -46.67 100.61
CA LEU A 486 57.60 -45.69 101.69
C LEU A 486 57.05 -46.25 103.02
N SER A 487 57.26 -47.55 103.29
CA SER A 487 56.86 -48.21 104.55
C SER A 487 57.92 -48.14 105.66
N GLN A 488 59.18 -47.82 105.35
CA GLN A 488 60.34 -47.99 106.22
C GLN A 488 61.37 -46.86 106.07
N LYS A 489 62.18 -46.63 107.13
CA LYS A 489 63.21 -45.57 107.17
C LYS A 489 64.45 -45.99 107.98
N ILE A 490 65.48 -45.12 108.05
CA ILE A 490 66.69 -45.37 108.87
C ILE A 490 66.36 -45.21 110.36
N GLU A 491 66.73 -46.21 111.16
CA GLU A 491 66.61 -46.16 112.64
C GLU A 491 67.96 -46.05 113.36
N ASN A 492 69.09 -46.19 112.63
CA ASN A 492 70.46 -46.11 113.13
C ASN A 492 71.04 -44.68 113.06
N GLN A 493 72.05 -44.37 113.88
CA GLN A 493 72.77 -43.08 113.89
C GLN A 493 74.24 -43.23 113.50
N TYR A 494 74.75 -42.33 112.64
CA TYR A 494 76.17 -42.19 112.30
C TYR A 494 76.68 -40.78 112.64
N LEU A 495 77.95 -40.50 112.36
CA LEU A 495 78.64 -39.26 112.75
C LEU A 495 79.26 -38.55 111.53
N GLY A 496 79.39 -37.22 111.61
CA GLY A 496 79.87 -36.37 110.50
C GLY A 496 78.92 -36.36 109.30
N ILE A 497 79.43 -36.03 108.11
CA ILE A 497 78.62 -35.97 106.87
C ILE A 497 77.92 -37.29 106.53
N TYR A 498 78.45 -38.42 107.02
CA TYR A 498 77.82 -39.74 106.87
C TYR A 498 76.61 -39.93 107.82
N GLY A 499 76.58 -39.23 108.96
CA GLY A 499 75.41 -39.12 109.85
C GLY A 499 74.38 -38.08 109.39
N GLU A 500 74.86 -36.99 108.77
CA GLU A 500 73.99 -36.03 108.07
C GLU A 500 73.24 -36.71 106.92
N ILE A 501 73.90 -37.59 106.17
CA ILE A 501 73.27 -38.45 105.15
C ILE A 501 72.23 -39.40 105.76
N GLY A 502 72.49 -39.99 106.94
CA GLY A 502 71.53 -40.85 107.63
C GLY A 502 70.23 -40.11 108.01
N ASN A 503 70.34 -38.94 108.64
CA ASN A 503 69.16 -38.11 108.97
C ASN A 503 68.51 -37.51 107.72
N GLY A 504 69.30 -37.15 106.71
CA GLY A 504 68.82 -36.63 105.42
C GLY A 504 67.92 -37.62 104.69
N ILE A 505 68.27 -38.91 104.66
CA ILE A 505 67.45 -39.98 104.06
C ILE A 505 66.05 -40.05 104.72
N ASN A 506 65.96 -39.91 106.05
CA ASN A 506 64.68 -39.85 106.74
C ASN A 506 63.87 -38.58 106.42
N ALA A 507 64.53 -37.43 106.29
CA ALA A 507 63.88 -36.18 105.90
C ALA A 507 63.33 -36.24 104.46
N VAL A 508 64.03 -36.94 103.56
CA VAL A 508 63.56 -37.21 102.19
C VAL A 508 62.35 -38.16 102.19
N HIS A 509 62.37 -39.24 102.97
CA HIS A 509 61.23 -40.17 103.10
C HIS A 509 59.91 -39.43 103.42
N ASP A 510 59.90 -38.63 104.49
CA ASP A 510 58.70 -37.91 104.93
C ASP A 510 58.30 -36.78 103.96
N GLN A 511 59.19 -36.39 103.04
CA GLN A 511 58.87 -35.47 101.94
C GLN A 511 58.25 -36.20 100.75
N LEU A 512 58.74 -37.38 100.35
CA LEU A 512 58.18 -38.18 99.26
C LEU A 512 56.69 -38.48 99.46
N VAL A 513 56.28 -38.83 100.69
CA VAL A 513 54.86 -39.09 101.05
C VAL A 513 53.95 -37.88 100.74
N ARG A 514 54.44 -36.65 100.91
CA ARG A 514 53.66 -35.43 100.60
C ARG A 514 53.57 -35.14 99.09
N ILE A 515 54.60 -35.50 98.31
CA ILE A 515 54.58 -35.32 96.84
C ILE A 515 53.46 -36.17 96.23
N VAL A 516 53.32 -37.42 96.68
CA VAL A 516 52.29 -38.35 96.18
C VAL A 516 50.88 -37.82 96.41
N ALA A 517 50.60 -37.18 97.55
CA ALA A 517 49.29 -36.56 97.81
C ALA A 517 48.98 -35.42 96.83
N ILE A 518 49.94 -34.51 96.60
CA ILE A 518 49.79 -33.38 95.67
C ILE A 518 49.61 -33.87 94.22
N ALA A 519 50.36 -34.92 93.84
CA ALA A 519 50.24 -35.52 92.50
C ALA A 519 48.83 -36.06 92.24
N ASN A 520 48.18 -36.67 93.25
CA ASN A 520 46.82 -37.18 93.13
C ASN A 520 45.78 -36.05 93.00
N HIS A 521 45.94 -34.92 93.69
CA HIS A 521 45.04 -33.77 93.50
C HIS A 521 45.15 -33.19 92.07
N ILE A 522 46.36 -33.12 91.53
CA ILE A 522 46.61 -32.63 90.16
C ILE A 522 46.06 -33.62 89.11
N GLU A 523 46.11 -34.93 89.37
CA GLU A 523 45.46 -35.96 88.53
C GLU A 523 43.94 -35.82 88.50
N ALA A 524 43.31 -35.52 89.63
CA ALA A 524 41.88 -35.17 89.72
C ALA A 524 41.52 -33.79 89.13
N GLY A 525 42.51 -32.99 88.71
CA GLY A 525 42.32 -31.61 88.22
C GLY A 525 42.10 -30.56 89.33
N GLU A 526 42.26 -30.92 90.60
CA GLU A 526 42.11 -30.03 91.75
C GLU A 526 43.41 -29.26 92.02
N LEU A 527 43.46 -28.00 91.57
CA LEU A 527 44.64 -27.14 91.71
C LEU A 527 44.65 -26.31 93.02
N SER A 528 43.95 -26.77 94.05
CA SER A 528 43.72 -26.09 95.33
C SER A 528 45.00 -25.89 96.17
N ASP A 529 45.90 -26.89 96.17
CA ASP A 529 47.18 -26.84 96.90
C ASP A 529 48.10 -25.69 96.47
N LEU A 530 47.90 -25.10 95.29
CA LEU A 530 48.82 -24.13 94.69
C LEU A 530 49.06 -22.89 95.56
N GLN A 531 48.04 -22.37 96.27
CA GLN A 531 48.25 -21.26 97.20
C GLN A 531 49.08 -21.67 98.41
N GLN A 532 48.86 -22.87 98.96
CA GLN A 532 49.61 -23.36 100.12
C GLN A 532 51.06 -23.69 99.76
N LEU A 533 51.30 -24.26 98.56
CA LEU A 533 52.63 -24.48 98.04
C LEU A 533 53.37 -23.16 97.79
N LYS A 534 52.72 -22.15 97.19
CA LYS A 534 53.29 -20.79 97.04
C LYS A 534 53.59 -20.11 98.38
N ALA A 535 52.78 -20.34 99.41
CA ALA A 535 53.03 -19.82 100.76
C ALA A 535 54.22 -20.51 101.46
N ILE A 536 54.53 -21.76 101.09
CA ILE A 536 55.78 -22.43 101.49
C ILE A 536 56.95 -21.91 100.63
N GLY A 537 56.71 -21.66 99.34
CA GLY A 537 57.65 -21.11 98.37
C GLY A 537 58.76 -22.08 97.99
N LYS A 538 59.73 -22.24 98.90
CA LYS A 538 60.84 -23.20 98.82
C LYS A 538 61.35 -23.52 100.24
N ARG A 539 61.61 -24.78 100.56
CA ARG A 539 62.03 -25.24 101.90
C ARG A 539 63.52 -25.04 102.18
N SER A 540 64.31 -24.85 101.13
CA SER A 540 65.70 -24.39 101.15
C SER A 540 65.94 -23.58 99.88
N ASP A 541 67.08 -22.92 99.75
CA ASP A 541 67.37 -22.16 98.53
C ASP A 541 67.45 -23.01 97.26
N GLU A 542 67.83 -24.29 97.41
CA GLU A 542 67.97 -25.32 96.37
C GLU A 542 66.77 -26.29 96.28
N ASP A 543 65.66 -26.03 97.00
CA ASP A 543 64.42 -26.81 96.84
C ASP A 543 63.81 -26.50 95.47
N THR A 544 64.12 -27.33 94.48
CA THR A 544 63.51 -27.29 93.15
C THR A 544 62.17 -28.02 93.10
N LEU A 545 61.84 -28.84 94.10
CA LEU A 545 60.69 -29.73 94.11
C LEU A 545 59.38 -28.96 94.30
N ILE A 546 59.29 -28.10 95.32
CA ILE A 546 58.08 -27.27 95.52
C ILE A 546 57.90 -26.26 94.38
N PRO A 547 58.95 -25.53 93.92
CA PRO A 547 58.87 -24.73 92.70
C PRO A 547 58.48 -25.51 91.43
N SER A 548 58.88 -26.77 91.27
CA SER A 548 58.45 -27.60 90.14
C SER A 548 56.97 -27.99 90.23
N LEU A 549 56.47 -28.31 91.43
CA LEU A 549 55.04 -28.57 91.66
C LEU A 549 54.21 -27.30 91.43
N ILE A 550 54.68 -26.14 91.94
CA ILE A 550 54.08 -24.82 91.66
C ILE A 550 54.05 -24.56 90.16
N GLY A 551 55.19 -24.67 89.46
CA GLY A 551 55.28 -24.43 88.02
C GLY A 551 54.43 -25.39 87.18
N MET A 552 54.31 -26.66 87.59
CA MET A 552 53.43 -27.64 86.95
C MET A 552 51.96 -27.20 87.04
N MET A 553 51.50 -26.78 88.23
CA MET A 553 50.14 -26.28 88.43
C MET A 553 49.91 -24.92 87.73
N GLU A 554 50.89 -24.01 87.75
CA GLU A 554 50.80 -22.71 87.08
C GLU A 554 50.69 -22.84 85.56
N ASN A 555 51.48 -23.73 84.94
CA ASN A 555 51.40 -23.98 83.51
C ASN A 555 50.02 -24.51 83.09
N ILE A 556 49.40 -25.37 83.91
CA ILE A 556 48.03 -25.87 83.66
C ILE A 556 47.01 -24.71 83.77
N VAL A 557 47.11 -23.86 84.80
CA VAL A 557 46.23 -22.67 84.95
C VAL A 557 46.38 -21.71 83.76
N LEU A 558 47.61 -21.44 83.33
CA LEU A 558 47.90 -20.55 82.19
C LEU A 558 47.36 -21.12 80.87
N LEU A 559 47.46 -22.43 80.65
CA LEU A 559 46.97 -23.08 79.44
C LEU A 559 45.45 -22.98 79.33
N VAL A 560 44.73 -23.24 80.43
CA VAL A 560 43.27 -23.09 80.49
C VAL A 560 42.87 -21.64 80.23
N ALA A 561 43.58 -20.66 80.80
CA ALA A 561 43.30 -19.25 80.59
C ALA A 561 43.53 -18.78 79.13
N GLU A 562 44.63 -19.18 78.49
CA GLU A 562 44.93 -18.79 77.10
C GLU A 562 43.97 -19.48 76.11
N THR A 563 43.70 -20.78 76.28
CA THR A 563 42.74 -21.50 75.42
C THR A 563 41.31 -20.98 75.56
N GLN A 564 40.86 -20.66 76.78
CA GLN A 564 39.56 -20.01 77.00
C GLN A 564 39.50 -18.63 76.34
N LYS A 565 40.58 -17.84 76.40
CA LYS A 565 40.67 -16.54 75.71
C LYS A 565 40.59 -16.69 74.19
N MET A 566 41.30 -17.67 73.60
CA MET A 566 41.22 -17.97 72.17
C MET A 566 39.79 -18.31 71.75
N ALA A 567 39.12 -19.22 72.48
CA ALA A 567 37.75 -19.62 72.19
C ALA A 567 36.76 -18.44 72.27
N VAL A 568 36.86 -17.59 73.31
CA VAL A 568 36.01 -16.39 73.46
C VAL A 568 36.26 -15.34 72.37
N THR A 569 37.46 -15.30 71.80
CA THR A 569 37.81 -14.36 70.71
C THR A 569 37.29 -14.87 69.37
N ALA A 570 37.48 -16.16 69.07
CA ALA A 570 36.95 -16.82 67.88
C ALA A 570 35.41 -16.80 67.83
N VAL A 571 34.72 -17.02 68.96
CA VAL A 571 33.24 -16.93 69.05
C VAL A 571 32.71 -15.51 68.79
N LYS A 572 33.55 -14.47 68.93
CA LYS A 572 33.20 -13.08 68.55
C LYS A 572 33.48 -12.77 67.08
N GLY A 573 33.93 -13.73 66.29
CA GLY A 573 34.25 -13.58 64.86
C GLY A 573 35.70 -13.17 64.58
N ASP A 574 36.53 -12.90 65.60
CA ASP A 574 37.96 -12.67 65.39
C ASP A 574 38.71 -14.01 65.34
N LEU A 575 38.83 -14.53 64.11
CA LEU A 575 39.65 -15.70 63.79
C LEU A 575 41.13 -15.36 63.53
N SER A 576 41.53 -14.09 63.65
CA SER A 576 42.92 -13.64 63.45
C SER A 576 43.78 -13.76 64.71
N PHE A 577 43.16 -13.72 65.89
CA PHE A 577 43.85 -13.94 67.16
C PHE A 577 44.55 -15.31 67.19
N ARG A 578 45.80 -15.33 67.65
CA ARG A 578 46.59 -16.56 67.86
C ARG A 578 47.00 -16.62 69.33
N GLY A 579 47.00 -17.83 69.89
CA GLY A 579 47.50 -18.08 71.23
C GLY A 579 49.02 -17.95 71.25
N ASP A 580 49.55 -17.27 72.28
CA ASP A 580 50.98 -17.03 72.39
C ASP A 580 51.71 -18.30 72.87
N GLN A 581 52.26 -19.02 71.90
CA GLN A 581 53.03 -20.26 72.11
C GLN A 581 54.24 -20.03 73.03
N THR A 582 54.83 -18.82 73.05
CA THR A 582 56.07 -18.55 73.79
C THR A 582 55.90 -18.51 75.32
N LYS A 583 54.66 -18.46 75.81
CA LYS A 583 54.31 -18.62 77.23
C LYS A 583 54.41 -20.08 77.71
N PHE A 584 54.44 -21.03 76.78
CA PHE A 584 54.35 -22.46 77.04
C PHE A 584 55.59 -23.19 76.53
N ASN A 585 55.83 -24.40 77.03
CA ASN A 585 56.96 -25.23 76.64
C ASN A 585 56.51 -26.69 76.54
N GLY A 586 57.05 -27.45 75.59
CA GLY A 586 56.79 -28.90 75.48
C GLY A 586 55.36 -29.22 75.01
N GLU A 587 54.69 -30.20 75.61
CA GLU A 587 53.35 -30.61 75.15
C GLU A 587 52.31 -29.49 75.26
N TYR A 588 52.44 -28.56 76.21
CA TYR A 588 51.55 -27.40 76.36
C TYR A 588 51.68 -26.40 75.19
N GLU A 589 52.89 -26.24 74.66
CA GLU A 589 53.15 -25.44 73.46
C GLU A 589 52.45 -26.04 72.24
N LYS A 590 52.52 -27.38 72.07
CA LYS A 590 51.85 -28.11 70.99
C LYS A 590 50.33 -27.98 71.02
N VAL A 591 49.71 -27.89 72.21
CA VAL A 591 48.26 -27.65 72.33
C VAL A 591 47.89 -26.30 71.74
N ILE A 592 48.61 -25.23 72.09
CA ILE A 592 48.39 -23.89 71.52
C ILE A 592 48.74 -23.86 70.02
N ALA A 593 49.80 -24.55 69.59
CA ALA A 593 50.16 -24.71 68.18
C ALA A 593 49.04 -25.38 67.37
N GLY A 594 48.42 -26.44 67.90
CA GLY A 594 47.30 -27.14 67.27
C GLY A 594 46.03 -26.26 67.16
N PHE A 595 45.70 -25.49 68.19
CA PHE A 595 44.62 -24.50 68.10
C PHE A 595 44.93 -23.40 67.06
N ASN A 596 46.16 -22.92 66.99
CA ASN A 596 46.59 -21.95 65.97
C ASN A 596 46.47 -22.54 64.55
N GLN A 597 47.00 -23.75 64.31
CA GLN A 597 46.87 -24.46 63.02
C GLN A 597 45.41 -24.71 62.61
N THR A 598 44.53 -24.99 63.59
CA THR A 598 43.08 -25.15 63.34
C THR A 598 42.45 -23.84 62.88
N LEU A 599 42.85 -22.70 63.45
CA LEU A 599 42.41 -21.37 63.01
C LEU A 599 43.03 -20.99 61.65
N ASP A 600 44.27 -21.38 61.37
CA ASP A 600 44.94 -21.15 60.07
C ASP A 600 44.24 -21.92 58.93
N ALA A 601 43.80 -23.15 59.18
CA ALA A 601 43.03 -23.94 58.21
C ALA A 601 41.66 -23.33 57.87
N VAL A 602 41.01 -22.68 58.84
CA VAL A 602 39.67 -22.08 58.67
C VAL A 602 39.73 -20.64 58.13
N ILE A 603 40.75 -19.85 58.49
CA ILE A 603 40.79 -18.42 58.13
C ILE A 603 40.98 -18.19 56.62
N HIS A 604 41.77 -19.03 55.94
CA HIS A 604 42.06 -18.84 54.51
C HIS A 604 40.82 -19.01 53.61
N PRO A 605 40.04 -20.12 53.67
CA PRO A 605 38.81 -20.27 52.89
C PRO A 605 37.77 -19.18 53.17
N ILE A 606 37.64 -18.74 54.43
CA ILE A 606 36.68 -17.70 54.82
C ILE A 606 37.11 -16.33 54.28
N ASN A 607 38.40 -16.02 54.26
CA ASN A 607 38.92 -14.79 53.67
C ASN A 607 38.76 -14.78 52.14
N GLU A 608 39.15 -15.85 51.42
CA GLU A 608 38.97 -15.90 49.96
C GLU A 608 37.49 -15.83 49.58
N ALA A 609 36.59 -16.50 50.33
CA ALA A 609 35.14 -16.37 50.14
C ALA A 609 34.65 -14.93 50.38
N SER A 610 35.17 -14.24 51.40
CA SER A 610 34.83 -12.84 51.68
C SER A 610 35.32 -11.87 50.60
N GLU A 611 36.50 -12.11 50.03
CA GLU A 611 37.05 -11.31 48.93
C GLU A 611 36.32 -11.58 47.61
N THR A 612 36.04 -12.84 47.30
CA THR A 612 35.20 -13.25 46.16
C THR A 612 33.81 -12.61 46.24
N LEU A 613 33.21 -12.54 47.43
CA LEU A 613 31.93 -11.87 47.67
C LEU A 613 32.00 -10.34 47.53
N LYS A 614 33.12 -9.68 47.88
CA LYS A 614 33.31 -8.24 47.65
C LYS A 614 33.40 -7.94 46.15
N GLU A 615 34.17 -8.74 45.41
CA GLU A 615 34.28 -8.63 43.96
C GLU A 615 32.92 -8.85 43.26
N LEU A 616 32.18 -9.88 43.68
CA LEU A 616 30.82 -10.14 43.19
C LEU A 616 29.86 -8.97 43.53
N ALA A 617 29.93 -8.41 44.74
CA ALA A 617 29.13 -7.26 45.13
C ALA A 617 29.52 -5.95 44.42
N ALA A 618 30.77 -5.85 43.93
CA ALA A 618 31.23 -4.79 43.03
C ALA A 618 30.87 -5.03 41.55
N GLY A 619 30.23 -6.17 41.22
CA GLY A 619 29.80 -6.54 39.87
C GLY A 619 30.84 -7.30 39.04
N ASN A 620 31.98 -7.69 39.62
CA ASN A 620 33.02 -8.44 38.90
C ASN A 620 32.65 -9.93 38.77
N LEU A 621 31.95 -10.27 37.69
CA LEU A 621 31.55 -11.64 37.36
C LEU A 621 32.67 -12.51 36.73
N ASN A 622 33.92 -12.07 36.79
CA ASN A 622 35.10 -12.85 36.40
C ASN A 622 35.94 -13.32 37.60
N THR A 623 35.51 -12.98 38.83
CA THR A 623 36.11 -13.48 40.08
C THR A 623 35.74 -14.95 40.34
N GLN A 624 36.52 -15.66 41.15
CA GLN A 624 36.24 -17.02 41.61
C GLN A 624 37.10 -17.36 42.83
N MET A 625 36.60 -18.25 43.70
CA MET A 625 37.44 -18.89 44.72
C MET A 625 38.42 -19.86 44.03
N SER A 626 39.71 -19.65 44.22
CA SER A 626 40.79 -20.34 43.53
C SER A 626 41.42 -21.48 44.35
N GLY A 627 41.43 -21.36 45.69
CA GLY A 627 42.19 -22.24 46.59
C GLY A 627 41.89 -23.73 46.46
N ASP A 628 42.89 -24.58 46.65
CA ASP A 628 42.72 -26.05 46.73
C ASP A 628 42.12 -26.42 48.09
N TYR A 629 40.80 -26.31 48.18
CA TYR A 629 40.02 -26.60 49.37
C TYR A 629 39.36 -27.97 49.28
N GLN A 630 39.24 -28.61 50.43
CA GLN A 630 38.79 -30.00 50.58
C GLN A 630 37.65 -30.06 51.61
N GLY A 631 36.80 -31.09 51.53
CA GLY A 631 35.62 -31.23 52.41
C GLY A 631 34.63 -30.07 52.27
N ASP A 632 34.08 -29.58 53.39
CA ASP A 632 33.04 -28.54 53.40
C ASP A 632 33.50 -27.23 52.73
N HIS A 633 34.79 -26.89 52.80
CA HIS A 633 35.34 -25.71 52.11
C HIS A 633 35.35 -25.87 50.57
N ALA A 634 35.44 -27.10 50.06
CA ALA A 634 35.26 -27.37 48.63
C ALA A 634 33.81 -27.12 48.18
N ILE A 635 32.83 -27.46 49.03
CA ILE A 635 31.40 -27.23 48.76
C ILE A 635 31.11 -25.73 48.69
N ILE A 636 31.72 -24.93 49.58
CA ILE A 636 31.62 -23.45 49.54
C ILE A 636 32.22 -22.90 48.23
N LYS A 637 33.43 -23.34 47.85
CA LYS A 637 34.09 -22.94 46.60
C LYS A 637 33.22 -23.25 45.38
N GLU A 638 32.71 -24.48 45.28
CA GLU A 638 31.91 -24.92 44.12
C GLU A 638 30.58 -24.15 44.05
N ALA A 639 29.88 -23.99 45.17
CA ALA A 639 28.63 -23.22 45.22
C ALA A 639 28.83 -21.72 44.90
N MET A 640 29.96 -21.14 45.31
CA MET A 640 30.33 -19.77 44.96
C MET A 640 30.60 -19.63 43.46
N ASN A 641 31.49 -20.47 42.92
CA ASN A 641 31.93 -20.41 41.53
C ASN A 641 30.79 -20.75 40.56
N GLN A 642 29.95 -21.73 40.88
CA GLN A 642 28.76 -22.06 40.08
C GLN A 642 27.70 -20.95 40.12
N THR A 643 27.54 -20.24 41.25
CA THR A 643 26.70 -19.04 41.33
C THR A 643 27.23 -17.93 40.41
N ILE A 644 28.53 -17.62 40.48
CA ILE A 644 29.16 -16.58 39.64
C ILE A 644 29.06 -16.93 38.16
N ALA A 645 29.35 -18.19 37.78
CA ALA A 645 29.25 -18.66 36.39
C ALA A 645 27.82 -18.55 35.83
N ASN A 646 26.79 -18.86 36.64
CA ASN A 646 25.39 -18.69 36.23
C ASN A 646 25.02 -17.22 36.06
N LEU A 647 25.39 -16.37 37.03
CA LEU A 647 25.16 -14.92 36.95
C LEU A 647 25.87 -14.31 35.73
N LYS A 648 27.13 -14.68 35.47
CA LYS A 648 27.87 -14.22 34.30
C LYS A 648 27.15 -14.61 33.01
N ARG A 649 26.76 -15.88 32.87
CA ARG A 649 26.03 -16.36 31.69
C ARG A 649 24.72 -15.60 31.47
N TYR A 650 23.93 -15.39 32.54
CA TYR A 650 22.68 -14.63 32.44
C TYR A 650 22.91 -13.18 31.99
N VAL A 651 23.93 -12.51 32.52
CA VAL A 651 24.28 -11.12 32.16
C VAL A 651 24.84 -11.04 30.74
N ASP A 652 25.72 -11.96 30.34
CA ASP A 652 26.27 -12.05 28.97
C ASP A 652 25.13 -12.23 27.93
N GLU A 653 24.22 -13.20 28.14
CA GLU A 653 23.11 -13.48 27.22
C GLU A 653 22.10 -12.33 27.14
N ILE A 654 21.79 -11.67 28.27
CA ILE A 654 20.93 -10.47 28.29
C ILE A 654 21.60 -9.31 27.55
N ALA A 655 22.89 -9.07 27.78
CA ALA A 655 23.62 -7.99 27.12
C ALA A 655 23.73 -8.19 25.60
N ILE A 656 23.97 -9.42 25.14
CA ILE A 656 23.98 -9.77 23.70
C ILE A 656 22.59 -9.55 23.09
N THR A 657 21.53 -10.04 23.74
CA THR A 657 20.14 -9.90 23.24
C THR A 657 19.73 -8.43 23.12
N LEU A 658 20.02 -7.61 24.15
CA LEU A 658 19.74 -6.17 24.13
C LEU A 658 20.60 -5.41 23.11
N ALA A 659 21.85 -5.81 22.90
CA ALA A 659 22.72 -5.21 21.88
C ALA A 659 22.19 -5.49 20.47
N GLU A 660 21.70 -6.70 20.19
CA GLU A 660 21.04 -7.03 18.91
C GLU A 660 19.71 -6.30 18.74
N MET A 661 18.86 -6.25 19.77
CA MET A 661 17.62 -5.45 19.72
C MET A 661 17.89 -3.96 19.45
N SER A 662 18.97 -3.39 20.01
CA SER A 662 19.39 -2.00 19.75
C SER A 662 19.91 -1.76 18.32
N ARG A 663 20.30 -2.83 17.60
CA ARG A 663 20.65 -2.82 16.18
C ARG A 663 19.44 -3.08 15.27
N GLY A 664 18.23 -3.10 15.82
CA GLY A 664 16.99 -3.41 15.10
C GLY A 664 16.70 -4.90 14.91
N ASN A 665 17.51 -5.80 15.47
CA ASN A 665 17.33 -7.25 15.33
C ASN A 665 16.32 -7.76 16.39
N LEU A 666 15.03 -7.67 16.07
CA LEU A 666 13.89 -8.13 16.88
C LEU A 666 13.59 -9.63 16.69
N ASP A 667 14.29 -10.30 15.77
CA ASP A 667 14.21 -11.75 15.60
C ASP A 667 14.78 -12.53 16.81
N GLN A 668 15.56 -11.87 17.67
CA GLN A 668 16.27 -12.51 18.79
C GLN A 668 15.36 -13.01 19.93
N GLU A 669 15.85 -14.02 20.64
CA GLU A 669 15.26 -14.55 21.88
C GLU A 669 16.29 -15.30 22.73
N ILE A 670 16.14 -15.21 24.05
CA ILE A 670 16.93 -15.99 25.00
C ILE A 670 16.34 -17.41 25.02
N THR A 671 17.00 -18.34 24.33
CA THR A 671 16.56 -19.75 24.24
C THR A 671 16.95 -20.58 25.46
N SER A 672 18.05 -20.25 26.13
CA SER A 672 18.64 -21.05 27.22
C SER A 672 17.75 -21.16 28.48
N THR A 673 18.05 -22.13 29.35
CA THR A 673 17.32 -22.31 30.61
C THR A 673 17.81 -21.32 31.67
N TYR A 674 16.89 -20.52 32.19
CA TYR A 674 17.06 -19.64 33.35
C TYR A 674 16.31 -20.25 34.54
N SER A 675 16.76 -19.99 35.77
CA SER A 675 16.25 -20.63 36.99
C SER A 675 15.91 -19.61 38.06
N GLY A 676 14.85 -19.87 38.84
CA GLY A 676 14.34 -18.91 39.83
C GLY A 676 13.85 -17.62 39.17
N ASP A 677 14.01 -16.49 39.86
CA ASP A 677 13.48 -15.19 39.45
C ASP A 677 14.01 -14.70 38.10
N PHE A 678 15.17 -15.19 37.65
CA PHE A 678 15.73 -14.92 36.32
C PHE A 678 14.81 -15.37 35.18
N LEU A 679 13.98 -16.41 35.37
CA LEU A 679 13.03 -16.86 34.34
C LEU A 679 12.09 -15.73 33.91
N VAL A 680 11.63 -14.90 34.85
CA VAL A 680 10.74 -13.76 34.59
C VAL A 680 11.43 -12.71 33.70
N ILE A 681 12.74 -12.52 33.86
CA ILE A 681 13.54 -11.60 33.04
C ILE A 681 13.63 -12.12 31.59
N LYS A 682 13.88 -13.43 31.41
CA LYS A 682 13.86 -14.08 30.09
C LYS A 682 12.49 -13.95 29.41
N GLU A 683 11.41 -14.24 30.14
CA GLU A 683 10.04 -14.15 29.61
C GLU A 683 9.67 -12.71 29.24
N ALA A 684 10.04 -11.72 30.07
CA ALA A 684 9.84 -10.31 29.77
C ALA A 684 10.61 -9.83 28.54
N LEU A 685 11.91 -10.17 28.41
CA LEU A 685 12.73 -9.78 27.25
C LEU A 685 12.23 -10.42 25.95
N ASN A 686 11.93 -11.71 25.96
CA ASN A 686 11.35 -12.40 24.80
C ASN A 686 9.96 -11.83 24.45
N GLY A 687 9.16 -11.45 25.46
CA GLY A 687 7.86 -10.80 25.28
C GLY A 687 7.96 -9.39 24.68
N ILE A 688 8.93 -8.58 25.11
CA ILE A 688 9.21 -7.25 24.52
C ILE A 688 9.67 -7.41 23.07
N SER A 689 10.60 -8.32 22.81
CA SER A 689 11.09 -8.65 21.46
C SER A 689 9.93 -9.04 20.52
N ALA A 690 9.09 -9.98 20.94
CA ALA A 690 7.92 -10.40 20.18
C ALA A 690 6.86 -9.30 20.00
N SER A 691 6.59 -8.49 21.04
CA SER A 691 5.61 -7.41 20.98
C SER A 691 6.05 -6.30 20.01
N LEU A 692 7.32 -5.87 20.09
CA LEU A 692 7.87 -4.87 19.17
C LEU A 692 7.89 -5.42 17.73
N SER A 693 8.27 -6.69 17.55
CA SER A 693 8.24 -7.33 16.23
C SER A 693 6.84 -7.42 15.65
N SER A 694 5.81 -7.64 16.47
CA SER A 694 4.41 -7.59 16.03
C SER A 694 4.03 -6.17 15.64
N THR A 695 4.24 -5.17 16.51
CA THR A 695 3.87 -3.78 16.22
C THR A 695 4.56 -3.22 14.97
N MET A 696 5.82 -3.57 14.72
CA MET A 696 6.49 -3.21 13.46
C MET A 696 5.85 -3.92 12.25
N SER A 697 5.50 -5.20 12.36
CA SER A 697 4.77 -5.92 11.30
C SER A 697 3.38 -5.35 11.05
N ASP A 698 2.69 -4.89 12.10
CA ASP A 698 1.38 -4.24 12.01
C ASP A 698 1.49 -2.86 11.30
N ILE A 699 2.59 -2.13 11.54
CA ILE A 699 2.91 -0.86 10.85
C ILE A 699 3.26 -1.09 9.37
N ASP A 700 4.03 -2.12 9.02
CA ASP A 700 4.32 -2.44 7.60
C ASP A 700 3.04 -2.79 6.82
N VAL A 701 2.17 -3.61 7.41
CA VAL A 701 0.85 -3.93 6.83
C VAL A 701 -0.02 -2.67 6.70
N ALA A 702 -0.06 -1.81 7.71
CA ALA A 702 -0.82 -0.56 7.65
C ALA A 702 -0.24 0.41 6.59
N ALA A 703 1.08 0.53 6.48
CA ALA A 703 1.73 1.36 5.47
C ALA A 703 1.49 0.80 4.05
N ALA A 704 1.52 -0.52 3.86
CA ALA A 704 1.14 -1.15 2.60
C ALA A 704 -0.35 -0.93 2.25
N GLN A 705 -1.25 -0.84 3.24
CA GLN A 705 -2.64 -0.45 3.01
C GLN A 705 -2.78 1.03 2.63
N VAL A 706 -1.99 1.93 3.21
CA VAL A 706 -1.94 3.34 2.81
C VAL A 706 -1.38 3.48 1.39
N GLU A 707 -0.32 2.76 1.05
CA GLU A 707 0.27 2.72 -0.31
C GLU A 707 -0.76 2.28 -1.38
N ILE A 708 -1.52 1.20 -1.10
CA ILE A 708 -2.57 0.71 -2.01
C ILE A 708 -3.74 1.71 -2.09
N GLY A 709 -4.20 2.22 -0.95
CA GLY A 709 -5.30 3.19 -0.90
C GLY A 709 -4.96 4.51 -1.57
N ALA A 710 -3.73 4.99 -1.42
CA ALA A 710 -3.24 6.21 -2.06
C ALA A 710 -3.20 6.05 -3.59
N ARG A 711 -2.63 4.95 -4.12
CA ARG A 711 -2.69 4.68 -5.57
C ARG A 711 -4.13 4.64 -6.08
N GLN A 712 -5.02 3.95 -5.38
CA GLN A 712 -6.44 3.88 -5.77
C GLN A 712 -7.15 5.25 -5.74
N ILE A 713 -6.77 6.17 -4.84
CA ILE A 713 -7.28 7.57 -4.85
C ILE A 713 -6.65 8.37 -5.99
N SER A 714 -5.36 8.14 -6.30
CA SER A 714 -4.69 8.77 -7.45
C SER A 714 -5.34 8.37 -8.77
N ASP A 715 -5.57 7.07 -8.98
CA ASP A 715 -6.25 6.53 -10.17
C ASP A 715 -7.67 7.11 -10.29
N GLY A 716 -8.41 7.17 -9.17
CA GLY A 716 -9.75 7.76 -9.12
C GLY A 716 -9.77 9.28 -9.35
N GLY A 717 -8.75 10.00 -8.89
CA GLY A 717 -8.54 11.41 -9.18
C GLY A 717 -8.24 11.64 -10.66
N GLN A 718 -7.36 10.82 -11.26
CA GLN A 718 -7.02 10.92 -12.67
C GLN A 718 -8.22 10.61 -13.58
N ALA A 719 -9.03 9.61 -13.23
CA ALA A 719 -10.31 9.33 -13.90
C ALA A 719 -11.32 10.48 -13.74
N LEU A 720 -11.39 11.13 -12.58
CA LEU A 720 -12.24 12.31 -12.36
C LEU A 720 -11.75 13.53 -13.16
N ALA A 721 -10.44 13.72 -13.31
CA ALA A 721 -9.86 14.77 -14.15
C ALA A 721 -10.19 14.56 -15.65
N GLN A 722 -10.16 13.31 -16.13
CA GLN A 722 -10.63 12.97 -17.46
C GLN A 722 -12.14 13.24 -17.62
N GLY A 723 -12.98 12.69 -16.73
CA GLY A 723 -14.44 12.88 -16.81
C GLY A 723 -14.89 14.34 -16.66
N THR A 724 -14.14 15.18 -15.94
CA THR A 724 -14.38 16.63 -15.90
C THR A 724 -13.97 17.35 -17.19
N THR A 725 -12.95 16.85 -17.90
CA THR A 725 -12.57 17.35 -19.23
C THR A 725 -13.65 17.02 -20.27
N GLU A 726 -14.19 15.81 -20.23
CA GLU A 726 -15.31 15.37 -21.08
C GLU A 726 -16.58 16.19 -20.78
N GLN A 727 -16.94 16.33 -19.49
CA GLN A 727 -18.05 17.21 -19.07
C GLN A 727 -17.86 18.67 -19.49
N ALA A 728 -16.64 19.19 -19.48
CA ALA A 728 -16.36 20.55 -19.96
C ALA A 728 -16.66 20.69 -21.47
N SER A 729 -16.34 19.66 -22.27
CA SER A 729 -16.69 19.62 -23.70
C SER A 729 -18.21 19.57 -23.91
N SER A 730 -18.92 18.67 -23.22
CA SER A 730 -20.39 18.60 -23.31
C SER A 730 -21.09 19.88 -22.83
N ILE A 731 -20.51 20.60 -21.88
CA ILE A 731 -21.01 21.91 -21.42
C ILE A 731 -20.78 23.00 -22.48
N GLN A 732 -19.65 22.99 -23.20
CA GLN A 732 -19.42 23.92 -24.32
C GLN A 732 -20.43 23.68 -25.46
N GLU A 733 -20.67 22.42 -25.81
CA GLU A 733 -21.65 22.01 -26.82
C GLU A 733 -23.10 22.37 -26.41
N LEU A 734 -23.49 22.06 -25.16
CA LEU A 734 -24.79 22.47 -24.61
C LEU A 734 -24.95 24.00 -24.58
N THR A 735 -23.88 24.75 -24.30
CA THR A 735 -23.92 26.22 -24.32
C THR A 735 -24.19 26.74 -25.74
N ALA A 736 -23.48 26.23 -26.74
CA ALA A 736 -23.68 26.61 -28.14
C ALA A 736 -25.10 26.26 -28.63
N SER A 737 -25.59 25.06 -28.29
CA SER A 737 -26.96 24.62 -28.58
C SER A 737 -28.01 25.53 -27.94
N ILE A 738 -27.77 25.97 -26.70
CA ILE A 738 -28.65 26.89 -25.96
C ILE A 738 -28.64 28.31 -26.55
N GLU A 739 -27.48 28.80 -27.02
CA GLU A 739 -27.41 30.09 -27.74
C GLU A 739 -28.16 30.04 -29.08
N GLU A 740 -28.06 28.94 -29.85
CA GLU A 740 -28.82 28.75 -31.09
C GLU A 740 -30.33 28.69 -30.83
N VAL A 741 -30.77 27.88 -29.85
CA VAL A 741 -32.18 27.78 -29.46
C VAL A 741 -32.73 29.11 -28.93
N ALA A 742 -31.93 29.90 -28.19
CA ALA A 742 -32.29 31.26 -27.80
C ALA A 742 -32.46 32.17 -29.03
N GLY A 743 -31.59 32.03 -30.03
CA GLY A 743 -31.63 32.74 -31.30
C GLY A 743 -32.91 32.48 -32.10
N GLU A 744 -33.23 31.21 -32.37
CA GLU A 744 -34.47 30.84 -33.09
C GLU A 744 -35.73 31.13 -32.27
N THR A 745 -35.73 30.94 -30.95
CA THR A 745 -36.87 31.33 -30.09
C THR A 745 -37.17 32.83 -30.20
N LYS A 746 -36.13 33.67 -30.22
CA LYS A 746 -36.25 35.12 -30.40
C LYS A 746 -36.68 35.50 -31.83
N GLN A 747 -36.24 34.76 -32.85
CA GLN A 747 -36.77 34.91 -34.21
C GLN A 747 -38.25 34.53 -34.29
N ASN A 748 -38.68 33.44 -33.64
CA ASN A 748 -40.07 33.00 -33.64
C ASN A 748 -41.00 34.02 -32.95
N ALA A 749 -40.59 34.61 -31.83
CA ALA A 749 -41.32 35.75 -31.23
C ALA A 749 -41.48 36.95 -32.20
N SER A 750 -40.43 37.25 -32.99
CA SER A 750 -40.47 38.31 -34.01
C SER A 750 -41.37 37.96 -35.20
N ARG A 751 -41.23 36.75 -35.75
CA ARG A 751 -42.04 36.22 -36.87
C ARG A 751 -43.53 36.15 -36.49
N ALA A 752 -43.84 35.78 -35.25
CA ALA A 752 -45.20 35.78 -34.72
C ALA A 752 -45.79 37.20 -34.63
N ASN A 753 -45.05 38.19 -34.12
CA ASN A 753 -45.51 39.58 -34.13
C ASN A 753 -45.77 40.11 -35.55
N GLU A 754 -44.90 39.80 -36.52
CA GLU A 754 -45.07 40.21 -37.92
C GLU A 754 -46.29 39.52 -38.58
N ALA A 755 -46.51 38.23 -38.28
CA ALA A 755 -47.71 37.49 -38.68
C ALA A 755 -49.00 38.07 -38.06
N ASN A 756 -48.95 38.56 -36.82
CA ASN A 756 -50.06 39.25 -36.17
C ASN A 756 -50.41 40.57 -36.88
N GLU A 757 -49.41 41.39 -37.24
CA GLU A 757 -49.63 42.59 -38.05
C GLU A 757 -50.19 42.28 -39.45
N LEU A 758 -49.79 41.15 -40.06
CA LEU A 758 -50.38 40.67 -41.31
C LEU A 758 -51.85 40.28 -41.10
N ALA A 759 -52.17 39.47 -40.09
CA ALA A 759 -53.54 39.04 -39.81
C ALA A 759 -54.47 40.23 -39.50
N VAL A 760 -54.02 41.22 -38.71
CA VAL A 760 -54.77 42.48 -38.46
C VAL A 760 -55.03 43.26 -39.75
N ARG A 761 -54.07 43.29 -40.69
CA ARG A 761 -54.27 43.91 -42.03
C ARG A 761 -55.28 43.13 -42.88
N VAL A 762 -55.23 41.80 -42.87
CA VAL A 762 -56.20 40.96 -43.59
C VAL A 762 -57.61 41.10 -43.01
N ARG A 763 -57.76 41.14 -41.67
CA ARG A 763 -59.06 41.39 -41.01
C ARG A 763 -59.68 42.69 -41.50
N LYS A 764 -58.90 43.78 -41.49
CA LYS A 764 -59.35 45.10 -41.95
C LYS A 764 -59.77 45.12 -43.43
N ASN A 765 -59.11 44.33 -44.28
CA ASN A 765 -59.51 44.19 -45.69
C ASN A 765 -60.82 43.40 -45.83
N ALA A 766 -61.03 42.36 -45.02
CA ALA A 766 -62.29 41.59 -44.99
C ALA A 766 -63.46 42.40 -44.39
N GLU A 767 -63.22 43.23 -43.37
CA GLU A 767 -64.17 44.21 -42.81
C GLU A 767 -64.66 45.16 -43.92
N VAL A 768 -63.74 45.72 -44.70
CA VAL A 768 -64.06 46.59 -45.86
C VAL A 768 -64.79 45.82 -46.96
N GLY A 769 -64.37 44.60 -47.28
CA GLY A 769 -65.03 43.74 -48.27
C GLY A 769 -66.49 43.46 -47.92
N ASN A 770 -66.76 43.03 -46.68
CA ASN A 770 -68.10 42.78 -46.17
C ASN A 770 -68.96 44.07 -46.19
N GLY A 771 -68.35 45.20 -45.83
CA GLY A 771 -68.97 46.54 -45.95
C GLY A 771 -69.29 46.98 -47.39
N GLN A 772 -68.67 46.40 -48.43
CA GLN A 772 -69.07 46.59 -49.82
C GLN A 772 -70.17 45.60 -50.23
N MET A 773 -70.10 44.34 -49.78
CA MET A 773 -71.15 43.34 -50.03
C MET A 773 -72.51 43.78 -49.48
N SER A 774 -72.55 44.33 -48.26
CA SER A 774 -73.77 44.92 -47.68
C SER A 774 -74.40 46.02 -48.56
N LYS A 775 -73.59 46.83 -49.24
CA LYS A 775 -74.09 47.85 -50.20
C LYS A 775 -74.58 47.20 -51.51
N MET A 776 -73.93 46.13 -51.96
CA MET A 776 -74.35 45.41 -53.15
C MET A 776 -75.69 44.70 -52.93
N ILE A 777 -75.91 44.10 -51.76
CA ILE A 777 -77.20 43.52 -51.36
C ILE A 777 -78.29 44.61 -51.34
N SER A 778 -78.01 45.78 -50.75
CA SER A 778 -78.93 46.92 -50.78
C SER A 778 -79.28 47.35 -52.22
N ALA A 779 -78.26 47.48 -53.09
CA ALA A 779 -78.46 47.87 -54.47
C ALA A 779 -79.23 46.83 -55.31
N MET A 780 -79.08 45.53 -55.00
CA MET A 780 -79.91 44.49 -55.64
C MET A 780 -81.37 44.57 -55.16
N GLY A 781 -81.61 44.89 -53.88
CA GLY A 781 -82.95 45.20 -53.36
C GLY A 781 -83.60 46.40 -54.07
N ASP A 782 -82.85 47.49 -54.28
CA ASP A 782 -83.31 48.66 -55.04
C ASP A 782 -83.66 48.30 -56.50
N ILE A 783 -82.91 47.36 -57.10
CA ILE A 783 -83.15 46.85 -58.47
C ILE A 783 -84.38 45.92 -58.52
N ASP A 784 -84.59 45.06 -57.51
CA ASP A 784 -85.80 44.23 -57.45
C ASP A 784 -87.05 45.10 -57.26
N GLU A 785 -87.05 46.06 -56.34
CA GLU A 785 -88.20 46.96 -56.16
C GLU A 785 -88.49 47.74 -57.45
N SER A 786 -87.44 48.22 -58.13
CA SER A 786 -87.56 48.87 -59.44
C SER A 786 -88.16 47.95 -60.49
N SER A 787 -87.73 46.69 -60.56
CA SER A 787 -88.23 45.68 -61.52
C SER A 787 -89.67 45.28 -61.23
N ASN A 788 -90.01 45.11 -59.96
CA ASN A 788 -91.35 44.84 -59.45
C ASN A 788 -92.31 46.01 -59.78
N ASN A 789 -91.84 47.25 -59.65
CA ASN A 789 -92.57 48.46 -60.03
C ASN A 789 -92.72 48.60 -61.55
N ILE A 790 -91.73 48.20 -62.36
CA ILE A 790 -91.88 48.11 -63.82
C ILE A 790 -92.93 47.04 -64.19
N SER A 791 -92.90 45.86 -63.58
CA SER A 791 -93.90 44.79 -63.82
C SER A 791 -95.34 45.27 -63.58
N LYS A 792 -95.58 46.02 -62.50
CA LYS A 792 -96.88 46.69 -62.24
C LYS A 792 -97.29 47.64 -63.36
N ILE A 793 -96.35 48.42 -63.91
CA ILE A 793 -96.61 49.36 -65.02
C ILE A 793 -96.90 48.60 -66.31
N ILE A 794 -96.14 47.55 -66.64
CA ILE A 794 -96.39 46.72 -67.83
C ILE A 794 -97.76 46.05 -67.76
N LYS A 795 -98.18 45.57 -66.58
CA LYS A 795 -99.53 45.05 -66.37
C LYS A 795 -100.63 46.09 -66.63
N VAL A 796 -100.44 47.33 -66.18
CA VAL A 796 -101.37 48.44 -66.48
C VAL A 796 -101.38 48.77 -67.98
N ILE A 797 -100.27 48.61 -68.70
CA ILE A 797 -100.21 48.77 -70.16
C ILE A 797 -100.97 47.64 -70.87
N ASP A 798 -100.90 46.40 -70.40
CA ASP A 798 -101.70 45.28 -70.92
C ASP A 798 -103.21 45.46 -70.63
N ASP A 799 -103.58 45.90 -69.42
CA ASP A 799 -104.97 46.29 -69.09
C ASP A 799 -105.48 47.41 -70.02
N ILE A 800 -104.66 48.42 -70.32
CA ILE A 800 -104.98 49.49 -71.27
C ILE A 800 -105.10 48.96 -72.70
N ALA A 801 -104.21 48.05 -73.12
CA ALA A 801 -104.28 47.41 -74.43
C ALA A 801 -105.55 46.56 -74.58
N PHE A 802 -105.91 45.79 -73.56
CA PHE A 802 -107.15 45.02 -73.51
C PHE A 802 -108.40 45.94 -73.57
N GLN A 803 -108.44 47.01 -72.77
CA GLN A 803 -109.53 48.00 -72.83
C GLN A 803 -109.61 48.68 -74.20
N THR A 804 -108.47 49.01 -74.81
CA THR A 804 -108.41 49.62 -76.15
C THR A 804 -108.90 48.66 -77.23
N ASN A 805 -108.58 47.37 -77.14
CA ASN A 805 -109.09 46.32 -78.02
C ASN A 805 -110.63 46.18 -77.92
N ILE A 806 -111.20 46.24 -76.70
CA ILE A 806 -112.65 46.22 -76.47
C ILE A 806 -113.33 47.51 -76.98
N LEU A 807 -112.73 48.69 -76.75
CA LEU A 807 -113.22 49.96 -77.28
C LEU A 807 -113.20 49.98 -78.81
N ALA A 808 -112.13 49.47 -79.42
CA ALA A 808 -112.00 49.33 -80.87
C ALA A 808 -113.02 48.35 -81.44
N LEU A 809 -113.28 47.21 -80.79
CA LEU A 809 -114.32 46.26 -81.18
C LEU A 809 -115.71 46.93 -81.13
N ASN A 810 -116.04 47.65 -80.06
CA ASN A 810 -117.30 48.38 -79.94
C ASN A 810 -117.43 49.48 -81.01
N ALA A 811 -116.35 50.20 -81.32
CA ALA A 811 -116.32 51.20 -82.38
C ALA A 811 -116.49 50.57 -83.78
N ALA A 812 -115.89 49.40 -84.03
CA ALA A 812 -116.05 48.65 -85.29
C ALA A 812 -117.50 48.14 -85.46
N VAL A 813 -118.13 47.67 -84.38
CA VAL A 813 -119.55 47.26 -84.37
C VAL A 813 -120.48 48.43 -84.68
N GLU A 814 -120.30 49.58 -84.03
CA GLU A 814 -121.16 50.75 -84.27
C GLU A 814 -120.88 51.40 -85.64
N ALA A 815 -119.63 51.35 -86.12
CA ALA A 815 -119.29 51.75 -87.49
C ALA A 815 -119.93 50.83 -88.55
N ALA A 816 -119.99 49.52 -88.32
CA ALA A 816 -120.74 48.59 -89.18
C ALA A 816 -122.26 48.89 -89.15
N ARG A 817 -122.79 49.25 -87.97
CA ARG A 817 -124.18 49.67 -87.77
C ARG A 817 -124.54 50.97 -88.51
N ALA A 818 -123.59 51.87 -88.69
CA ALA A 818 -123.71 53.11 -89.47
C ALA A 818 -123.59 52.93 -91.00
N GLY A 819 -123.35 51.70 -91.49
CA GLY A 819 -123.39 51.37 -92.92
C GLY A 819 -122.39 52.14 -93.78
N GLN A 820 -122.84 52.72 -94.90
CA GLN A 820 -121.97 53.43 -95.85
C GLN A 820 -121.23 54.62 -95.22
N HIS A 821 -121.83 55.31 -94.23
CA HIS A 821 -121.21 56.44 -93.55
C HIS A 821 -120.16 56.02 -92.51
N GLY A 822 -120.24 54.79 -91.98
CA GLY A 822 -119.30 54.29 -90.98
C GLY A 822 -117.96 53.76 -91.53
N LYS A 823 -117.82 53.59 -92.85
CA LYS A 823 -116.65 52.94 -93.48
C LYS A 823 -115.30 53.50 -93.06
N GLY A 824 -115.16 54.83 -92.94
CA GLY A 824 -113.90 55.44 -92.48
C GLY A 824 -113.60 55.11 -91.01
N PHE A 825 -114.62 55.15 -90.15
CA PHE A 825 -114.50 54.77 -88.75
C PHE A 825 -114.19 53.28 -88.57
N ALA A 826 -114.73 52.39 -89.40
CA ALA A 826 -114.47 50.96 -89.34
C ALA A 826 -112.99 50.62 -89.62
N VAL A 827 -112.34 51.31 -90.56
CA VAL A 827 -110.91 51.14 -90.84
C VAL A 827 -110.06 51.65 -89.68
N VAL A 828 -110.37 52.84 -89.13
CA VAL A 828 -109.67 53.37 -87.95
C VAL A 828 -109.86 52.44 -86.73
N ALA A 829 -111.04 51.88 -86.53
CA ALA A 829 -111.31 50.95 -85.44
C ALA A 829 -110.48 49.66 -85.58
N GLU A 830 -110.38 49.06 -86.77
CA GLU A 830 -109.58 47.84 -86.96
C GLU A 830 -108.07 48.09 -86.85
N GLU A 831 -107.58 49.27 -87.27
CA GLU A 831 -106.19 49.67 -87.08
C GLU A 831 -105.87 49.87 -85.59
N VAL A 832 -106.77 50.53 -84.83
CA VAL A 832 -106.64 50.66 -83.36
C VAL A 832 -106.74 49.30 -82.67
N ARG A 833 -107.58 48.38 -83.17
CA ARG A 833 -107.67 46.99 -82.65
C ARG A 833 -106.37 46.21 -82.88
N THR A 834 -105.76 46.37 -84.05
CA THR A 834 -104.47 45.77 -84.41
C THR A 834 -103.32 46.36 -83.61
N LEU A 835 -103.33 47.68 -83.40
CA LEU A 835 -102.37 48.37 -82.54
C LEU A 835 -102.49 47.88 -81.08
N ALA A 836 -103.70 47.78 -80.56
CA ALA A 836 -103.97 47.27 -79.21
C ALA A 836 -103.49 45.81 -79.03
N ALA A 837 -103.75 44.93 -80.00
CA ALA A 837 -103.25 43.55 -79.97
C ALA A 837 -101.70 43.50 -79.99
N ARG A 838 -101.04 44.38 -80.75
CA ARG A 838 -99.58 44.51 -80.75
C ARG A 838 -99.03 45.08 -79.44
N SER A 839 -99.73 46.01 -78.81
CA SER A 839 -99.37 46.54 -77.49
C SER A 839 -99.49 45.49 -76.39
N ALA A 840 -100.52 44.65 -76.42
CA ALA A 840 -100.68 43.54 -75.47
C ALA A 840 -99.56 42.49 -75.62
N GLU A 841 -99.26 42.05 -76.84
CA GLU A 841 -98.18 41.06 -77.04
C GLU A 841 -96.79 41.64 -76.69
N ALA A 842 -96.53 42.92 -76.99
CA ALA A 842 -95.29 43.60 -76.58
C ALA A 842 -95.21 43.82 -75.05
N ALA A 843 -96.34 44.10 -74.38
CA ALA A 843 -96.40 44.16 -72.93
C ALA A 843 -96.06 42.79 -72.33
N LYS A 844 -96.70 41.73 -72.81
CA LYS A 844 -96.46 40.32 -72.41
C LYS A 844 -95.02 39.86 -72.64
N GLU A 845 -94.40 40.20 -73.77
CA GLU A 845 -92.98 39.95 -74.03
C GLU A 845 -92.09 40.70 -73.02
N THR A 846 -92.43 41.96 -72.72
CA THR A 846 -91.73 42.76 -71.70
C THR A 846 -91.91 42.19 -70.29
N THR A 847 -93.08 41.67 -69.94
CA THR A 847 -93.32 40.98 -68.66
C THR A 847 -92.37 39.80 -68.49
N GLY A 848 -92.26 38.92 -69.50
CA GLY A 848 -91.34 37.77 -69.42
C GLY A 848 -89.86 38.17 -69.32
N LEU A 849 -89.46 39.28 -69.94
CA LEU A 849 -88.11 39.84 -69.80
C LEU A 849 -87.85 40.44 -68.41
N ILE A 850 -88.87 41.04 -67.77
CA ILE A 850 -88.78 41.59 -66.42
C ILE A 850 -88.81 40.47 -65.36
N GLU A 851 -89.69 39.47 -65.51
CA GLU A 851 -89.71 38.29 -64.64
C GLU A 851 -88.38 37.53 -64.68
N GLY A 852 -87.84 37.27 -65.88
CA GLY A 852 -86.50 36.68 -66.06
C GLY A 852 -85.32 37.62 -65.71
N SER A 853 -85.59 38.89 -65.40
CA SER A 853 -84.61 39.79 -64.78
C SER A 853 -84.70 39.75 -63.26
N MET A 854 -85.91 39.70 -62.69
CA MET A 854 -86.13 39.52 -61.25
C MET A 854 -85.53 38.21 -60.75
N GLU A 855 -85.73 37.09 -61.45
CA GLU A 855 -85.11 35.79 -61.13
C GLU A 855 -83.57 35.90 -61.03
N ARG A 856 -82.94 36.66 -61.93
CA ARG A 856 -81.48 36.87 -61.92
C ARG A 856 -81.02 37.80 -60.80
N VAL A 857 -81.85 38.77 -60.41
CA VAL A 857 -81.58 39.66 -59.27
C VAL A 857 -81.75 38.92 -57.95
N GLU A 858 -82.75 38.03 -57.82
CA GLU A 858 -82.92 37.14 -56.68
C GLU A 858 -81.71 36.20 -56.52
N VAL A 859 -81.30 35.52 -57.61
CA VAL A 859 -80.08 34.68 -57.62
C VAL A 859 -78.83 35.49 -57.30
N GLY A 860 -78.68 36.70 -57.86
CA GLY A 860 -77.56 37.59 -57.57
C GLY A 860 -77.53 38.09 -56.13
N THR A 861 -78.70 38.35 -55.53
CA THR A 861 -78.85 38.75 -54.12
C THR A 861 -78.44 37.61 -53.20
N ARG A 862 -78.91 36.38 -53.46
CA ARG A 862 -78.53 35.19 -52.68
C ARG A 862 -77.02 34.94 -52.73
N ILE A 863 -76.40 35.00 -53.91
CA ILE A 863 -74.94 34.84 -54.05
C ILE A 863 -74.18 35.95 -53.30
N ALA A 864 -74.72 37.18 -53.31
CA ALA A 864 -74.12 38.30 -52.57
C ALA A 864 -74.21 38.12 -51.04
N ASP A 865 -75.31 37.56 -50.54
CA ASP A 865 -75.52 37.30 -49.10
C ASP A 865 -74.70 36.10 -48.62
N GLU A 866 -74.67 34.99 -49.38
CA GLU A 866 -73.77 33.84 -49.16
C GLU A 866 -72.29 34.26 -49.11
N THR A 867 -71.90 35.21 -49.98
CA THR A 867 -70.54 35.79 -49.98
C THR A 867 -70.32 36.73 -48.78
N ALA A 868 -71.33 37.47 -48.31
CA ALA A 868 -71.24 38.32 -47.12
C ALA A 868 -71.15 37.51 -45.82
N GLU A 869 -71.86 36.38 -45.74
CA GLU A 869 -71.76 35.40 -44.66
C GLU A 869 -70.37 34.75 -44.63
N SER A 870 -69.89 34.28 -45.78
CA SER A 870 -68.51 33.75 -45.93
C SER A 870 -67.45 34.74 -45.44
N LEU A 871 -67.64 36.04 -45.69
CA LEU A 871 -66.75 37.09 -45.19
C LEU A 871 -66.88 37.34 -43.68
N ARG A 872 -68.00 37.03 -43.03
CA ARG A 872 -68.12 37.02 -41.55
C ARG A 872 -67.39 35.82 -40.94
N GLU A 873 -67.51 34.64 -41.54
CA GLU A 873 -66.78 33.46 -41.08
C GLU A 873 -65.26 33.68 -41.18
N ILE A 874 -64.79 34.20 -42.32
CA ILE A 874 -63.38 34.61 -42.50
C ILE A 874 -62.94 35.61 -41.42
N LEU A 875 -63.76 36.60 -41.06
CA LEU A 875 -63.43 37.55 -39.98
C LEU A 875 -63.30 36.88 -38.61
N ASN A 876 -64.19 35.95 -38.28
CA ASN A 876 -64.15 35.18 -37.03
C ASN A 876 -62.91 34.27 -36.97
N GLU A 877 -62.55 33.60 -38.07
CA GLU A 877 -61.34 32.78 -38.12
C GLU A 877 -60.05 33.63 -38.05
N ILE A 878 -60.00 34.80 -38.68
CA ILE A 878 -58.85 35.71 -38.55
C ILE A 878 -58.70 36.21 -37.11
N GLU A 879 -59.80 36.45 -36.38
CA GLU A 879 -59.72 36.81 -34.95
C GLU A 879 -59.10 35.68 -34.11
N LYS A 880 -59.51 34.42 -34.33
CA LYS A 880 -58.85 33.25 -33.69
C LYS A 880 -57.37 33.16 -34.06
N VAL A 881 -57.01 33.39 -35.32
CA VAL A 881 -55.61 33.39 -35.77
C VAL A 881 -54.81 34.49 -35.06
N THR A 882 -55.32 35.72 -34.94
CA THR A 882 -54.63 36.77 -34.16
C THR A 882 -54.45 36.40 -32.69
N GLY A 883 -55.43 35.70 -32.08
CA GLY A 883 -55.30 35.18 -30.72
C GLY A 883 -54.23 34.09 -30.58
N LEU A 884 -54.22 33.10 -31.47
CA LEU A 884 -53.23 32.02 -31.48
C LEU A 884 -51.81 32.55 -31.73
N VAL A 885 -51.64 33.46 -32.69
CA VAL A 885 -50.34 34.06 -33.01
C VAL A 885 -49.85 34.98 -31.88
N GLY A 886 -50.76 35.70 -31.20
CA GLY A 886 -50.43 36.46 -29.99
C GLY A 886 -49.95 35.55 -28.85
N ASN A 887 -50.61 34.41 -28.63
CA ASN A 887 -50.17 33.41 -27.64
C ASN A 887 -48.81 32.81 -27.99
N ILE A 888 -48.52 32.55 -29.27
CA ILE A 888 -47.19 32.08 -29.73
C ILE A 888 -46.13 33.16 -29.46
N ALA A 889 -46.39 34.42 -29.82
CA ALA A 889 -45.45 35.52 -29.59
C ALA A 889 -45.11 35.70 -28.11
N GLN A 890 -46.11 35.57 -27.22
CA GLN A 890 -45.88 35.62 -25.77
C GLN A 890 -45.13 34.37 -25.28
N ALA A 891 -45.57 33.17 -25.64
CA ALA A 891 -44.91 31.93 -25.20
C ALA A 891 -43.44 31.86 -25.64
N SER A 892 -43.10 32.28 -26.86
CA SER A 892 -41.70 32.37 -27.30
C SER A 892 -40.90 33.45 -26.55
N ASN A 893 -41.53 34.56 -26.15
CA ASN A 893 -40.85 35.56 -25.31
C ASN A 893 -40.60 35.05 -23.89
N ASP A 894 -41.54 34.29 -23.32
CA ASP A 894 -41.43 33.68 -22.00
C ASP A 894 -40.35 32.56 -22.04
N GLN A 895 -40.35 31.70 -23.07
CA GLN A 895 -39.27 30.73 -23.33
C GLN A 895 -37.89 31.39 -23.44
N ALA A 896 -37.77 32.54 -24.13
CA ALA A 896 -36.49 33.26 -24.21
C ALA A 896 -35.98 33.74 -22.84
N SER A 897 -36.88 33.97 -21.87
CA SER A 897 -36.51 34.27 -20.48
C SER A 897 -36.15 33.03 -19.67
N GLU A 898 -36.79 31.88 -19.93
CA GLU A 898 -36.44 30.60 -19.30
C GLU A 898 -35.07 30.08 -19.80
N ILE A 899 -34.81 30.17 -21.11
CA ILE A 899 -33.53 29.80 -21.71
C ILE A 899 -32.38 30.61 -21.11
N ALA A 900 -32.57 31.91 -20.85
CA ALA A 900 -31.57 32.74 -20.17
C ALA A 900 -31.26 32.27 -18.73
N GLN A 901 -32.23 31.68 -18.01
CA GLN A 901 -31.97 31.04 -16.72
C GLN A 901 -31.25 29.70 -16.87
N ILE A 902 -31.53 28.93 -17.93
CA ILE A 902 -30.80 27.70 -18.26
C ILE A 902 -29.33 28.04 -18.58
N THR A 903 -29.05 29.08 -19.36
CA THR A 903 -27.67 29.55 -19.63
C THR A 903 -26.92 29.88 -18.33
N GLN A 904 -27.55 30.62 -17.40
CA GLN A 904 -26.96 30.93 -16.10
C GLN A 904 -26.75 29.67 -15.23
N GLY A 905 -27.63 28.67 -15.35
CA GLY A 905 -27.44 27.36 -14.72
C GLY A 905 -26.22 26.62 -15.29
N ILE A 906 -26.03 26.64 -16.61
CA ILE A 906 -24.89 26.01 -17.28
C ILE A 906 -23.57 26.69 -16.88
N GLU A 907 -23.51 28.01 -16.74
CA GLU A 907 -22.35 28.71 -16.17
C GLU A 907 -21.99 28.19 -14.76
N GLN A 908 -22.98 27.98 -13.90
CA GLN A 908 -22.76 27.46 -12.54
C GLN A 908 -22.23 26.02 -12.56
N VAL A 909 -22.76 25.16 -13.43
CA VAL A 909 -22.24 23.78 -13.59
C VAL A 909 -20.82 23.82 -14.17
N SER A 910 -20.51 24.70 -15.12
CA SER A 910 -19.16 24.88 -15.67
C SER A 910 -18.15 25.24 -14.57
N GLN A 911 -18.52 26.12 -13.63
CA GLN A 911 -17.67 26.47 -12.49
C GLN A 911 -17.49 25.30 -11.50
N VAL A 912 -18.50 24.44 -11.33
CA VAL A 912 -18.35 23.18 -10.55
C VAL A 912 -17.41 22.21 -11.27
N VAL A 913 -17.50 22.07 -12.60
CA VAL A 913 -16.60 21.20 -13.37
C VAL A 913 -15.13 21.66 -13.27
N GLN A 914 -14.86 22.97 -13.36
CA GLN A 914 -13.52 23.51 -13.10
C GLN A 914 -13.04 23.25 -11.67
N THR A 915 -13.94 23.36 -10.68
CA THR A 915 -13.62 23.07 -9.27
C THR A 915 -13.29 21.60 -9.06
N ASN A 916 -14.06 20.70 -9.69
CA ASN A 916 -13.83 19.25 -9.63
C ASN A 916 -12.50 18.88 -10.30
N SER A 917 -12.16 19.48 -11.44
CA SER A 917 -10.87 19.29 -12.13
C SER A 917 -9.68 19.68 -11.23
N ALA A 918 -9.71 20.88 -10.62
CA ALA A 918 -8.66 21.30 -9.68
C ALA A 918 -8.59 20.40 -8.43
N THR A 919 -9.75 19.98 -7.90
CA THR A 919 -9.83 19.06 -6.74
C THR A 919 -9.27 17.67 -7.09
N ALA A 920 -9.45 17.22 -8.33
CA ALA A 920 -8.92 15.96 -8.83
C ALA A 920 -7.39 15.98 -8.95
N GLU A 921 -6.82 17.08 -9.47
CA GLU A 921 -5.36 17.30 -9.49
C GLU A 921 -4.76 17.37 -8.07
N GLU A 922 -5.37 18.12 -7.14
CA GLU A 922 -4.95 18.14 -5.73
C GLU A 922 -5.04 16.75 -5.07
N SER A 923 -6.09 15.98 -5.38
CA SER A 923 -6.29 14.62 -4.83
C SER A 923 -5.24 13.62 -5.34
N ALA A 924 -4.83 13.73 -6.61
CA ALA A 924 -3.75 12.93 -7.18
C ALA A 924 -2.39 13.32 -6.55
N ALA A 925 -2.06 14.60 -6.48
CA ALA A 925 -0.81 15.09 -5.89
C ALA A 925 -0.68 14.72 -4.39
N ALA A 926 -1.76 14.85 -3.62
CA ALA A 926 -1.79 14.40 -2.21
C ALA A 926 -1.63 12.87 -2.08
N SER A 927 -2.07 12.11 -3.08
CA SER A 927 -1.93 10.65 -3.11
C SER A 927 -0.52 10.20 -3.48
N GLU A 928 0.18 10.93 -4.35
CA GLU A 928 1.63 10.75 -4.58
C GLU A 928 2.42 11.01 -3.29
N GLU A 929 2.10 12.09 -2.54
CA GLU A 929 2.74 12.34 -1.25
C GLU A 929 2.45 11.21 -0.25
N LEU A 930 1.20 10.80 -0.08
CA LEU A 930 0.83 9.69 0.81
C LEU A 930 1.54 8.37 0.44
N THR A 931 1.76 8.12 -0.85
CA THR A 931 2.54 6.97 -1.33
C THR A 931 4.00 7.09 -0.89
N GLY A 932 4.63 8.26 -1.04
CA GLY A 932 6.00 8.51 -0.57
C GLY A 932 6.15 8.42 0.96
N GLN A 933 5.15 8.88 1.72
CA GLN A 933 5.11 8.74 3.18
C GLN A 933 4.98 7.26 3.61
N ALA A 934 4.17 6.48 2.90
CA ALA A 934 4.04 5.04 3.12
C ALA A 934 5.34 4.27 2.78
N GLU A 935 6.01 4.62 1.67
CA GLU A 935 7.32 4.06 1.32
C GLU A 935 8.40 4.40 2.36
N MET A 936 8.41 5.62 2.90
CA MET A 936 9.30 5.98 4.02
C MET A 936 8.98 5.19 5.30
N LEU A 937 7.70 4.97 5.64
CA LEU A 937 7.32 4.14 6.77
C LEU A 937 7.81 2.69 6.61
N LYS A 938 7.64 2.10 5.42
CA LYS A 938 8.12 0.75 5.10
C LYS A 938 9.65 0.66 5.09
N ALA A 939 10.35 1.70 4.64
CA ALA A 939 11.81 1.78 4.73
C ALA A 939 12.30 1.87 6.19
N MET A 940 11.61 2.64 7.05
CA MET A 940 11.91 2.72 8.48
C MET A 940 11.64 1.40 9.23
N VAL A 941 10.55 0.68 8.89
CA VAL A 941 10.31 -0.66 9.43
C VAL A 941 11.30 -1.69 8.88
N GLY A 942 11.68 -1.58 7.61
CA GLY A 942 12.67 -2.45 6.96
C GLY A 942 14.10 -2.35 7.53
N ALA A 943 14.38 -1.34 8.36
CA ALA A 943 15.60 -1.27 9.17
C ALA A 943 15.60 -2.29 10.33
N PHE A 944 14.45 -2.86 10.69
CA PHE A 944 14.31 -3.88 11.73
C PHE A 944 14.23 -5.29 11.13
N LYS A 945 15.02 -6.23 11.67
CA LYS A 945 14.82 -7.65 11.38
C LYS A 945 13.72 -8.19 12.29
N LEU A 946 12.53 -8.39 11.73
CA LEU A 946 11.37 -8.93 12.44
C LEU A 946 11.44 -10.46 12.56
N LYS A 947 10.77 -11.03 13.58
CA LYS A 947 10.51 -12.47 13.67
C LYS A 947 9.63 -12.90 12.50
N GLU A 948 9.99 -14.00 11.83
CA GLU A 948 9.08 -14.62 10.87
C GLU A 948 7.78 -15.04 11.57
N GLN A 949 6.65 -14.47 11.17
CA GLN A 949 5.35 -15.01 11.54
C GLN A 949 5.21 -16.41 10.93
N SER A 950 5.54 -17.43 11.71
CA SER A 950 5.26 -18.84 11.39
C SER A 950 3.77 -18.97 11.06
N GLN A 951 3.46 -19.04 9.77
CA GLN A 951 2.09 -18.93 9.27
C GLN A 951 1.23 -20.03 9.89
N ARG A 952 0.34 -19.64 10.82
CA ARG A 952 -0.69 -20.55 11.32
C ARG A 952 -1.50 -21.05 10.11
N PRO A 953 -1.71 -22.36 9.94
CA PRO A 953 -2.44 -22.87 8.79
C PRO A 953 -3.82 -22.19 8.74
N LYS A 954 -4.15 -21.54 7.61
CA LYS A 954 -5.47 -20.93 7.41
C LYS A 954 -6.53 -22.02 7.64
N GLU A 955 -7.33 -21.88 8.68
CA GLU A 955 -8.38 -22.84 8.98
C GLU A 955 -9.38 -22.90 7.82
N ARG A 956 -9.83 -24.12 7.50
CA ARG A 956 -10.66 -24.37 6.34
C ARG A 956 -12.09 -23.87 6.59
N THR A 957 -12.39 -22.63 6.19
CA THR A 957 -13.77 -22.27 5.81
C THR A 957 -14.18 -23.12 4.62
N THR A 958 -15.06 -24.09 4.85
CA THR A 958 -15.55 -25.02 3.83
C THR A 958 -16.59 -24.33 2.95
N GLY A 959 -16.27 -24.09 1.67
CA GLY A 959 -17.22 -23.51 0.72
C GLY A 959 -16.74 -23.62 -0.73
N ILE A 960 -17.27 -24.62 -1.45
CA ILE A 960 -17.26 -24.78 -2.92
C ILE A 960 -15.88 -24.71 -3.59
N ASN A 961 -15.38 -25.88 -3.99
CA ASN A 961 -14.17 -26.00 -4.80
C ASN A 961 -14.53 -26.51 -6.20
N ASN A 962 -14.07 -25.86 -7.26
CA ASN A 962 -14.00 -26.47 -8.60
C ASN A 962 -12.94 -25.78 -9.49
N SER A 963 -11.72 -25.66 -8.96
CA SER A 963 -10.55 -25.21 -9.70
C SER A 963 -9.89 -26.38 -10.45
N THR A 964 -10.17 -26.51 -11.75
CA THR A 964 -9.33 -27.31 -12.66
C THR A 964 -7.92 -26.71 -12.70
N LYS A 965 -6.88 -27.54 -12.85
CA LYS A 965 -5.50 -27.04 -13.00
C LYS A 965 -5.38 -26.14 -14.24
N VAL A 966 -4.78 -24.96 -14.05
CA VAL A 966 -4.12 -24.17 -15.09
C VAL A 966 -2.71 -23.87 -14.59
N GLU A 967 -1.75 -23.79 -15.51
CA GLU A 967 -0.33 -23.57 -15.19
C GLU A 967 -0.03 -22.09 -14.91
N SER A 968 1.20 -21.80 -14.48
CA SER A 968 1.62 -20.47 -14.06
C SER A 968 1.79 -19.51 -15.25
N ASN A 969 0.77 -18.68 -15.50
CA ASN A 969 0.95 -17.39 -16.17
C ASN A 969 0.90 -16.27 -15.12
N GLN A 970 1.88 -15.36 -15.20
CA GLN A 970 1.79 -14.06 -14.53
C GLN A 970 0.71 -13.22 -15.24
N PRO A 971 -0.02 -12.32 -14.53
CA PRO A 971 -0.82 -11.29 -15.18
C PRO A 971 0.12 -10.24 -15.79
N GLN A 972 0.71 -10.58 -16.93
CA GLN A 972 1.44 -9.63 -17.75
C GLN A 972 0.41 -8.78 -18.47
N ILE A 973 0.23 -7.52 -18.03
CA ILE A 973 -0.61 -6.55 -18.74
C ILE A 973 0.11 -6.21 -20.05
N ILE A 974 -0.28 -6.92 -21.10
CA ILE A 974 -0.01 -6.55 -22.48
C ILE A 974 -1.18 -5.64 -22.86
N LEU A 975 -0.87 -4.38 -23.16
CA LEU A 975 -1.84 -3.41 -23.67
C LEU A 975 -2.05 -3.67 -25.16
N ASP A 976 -3.00 -4.55 -25.50
CA ASP A 976 -3.62 -4.52 -26.82
C ASP A 976 -4.57 -3.30 -26.85
N ALA A 977 -4.40 -2.44 -27.87
CA ALA A 977 -4.70 -1.02 -27.75
C ALA A 977 -6.12 -0.62 -28.22
N MET A 978 -7.15 -1.44 -27.99
CA MET A 978 -8.50 -1.16 -28.51
C MET A 978 -9.67 -1.68 -27.63
N GLU A 979 -9.79 -1.20 -26.39
CA GLU A 979 -11.06 -1.32 -25.63
C GLU A 979 -11.26 -0.18 -24.59
N MET A 980 -11.31 1.08 -25.06
CA MET A 980 -11.76 2.25 -24.29
C MET A 980 -13.07 2.80 -24.85
N ASP A 981 -14.16 2.02 -24.79
CA ASP A 981 -15.49 2.48 -25.25
C ASP A 981 -16.63 1.75 -24.52
N LYS A 982 -16.59 1.80 -23.18
CA LYS A 982 -17.67 1.34 -22.27
C LYS A 982 -17.42 1.78 -20.81
N TYR A 983 -17.74 3.04 -20.48
CA TYR A 983 -18.50 3.43 -19.27
C TYR A 983 -18.91 4.91 -19.29
#